data_AF-A0A919VBB2-F1
#
_entry.id   AF-A0A919VBB2-F1
#
_cell.length_a   1.000
_cell.length_b   1.000
_cell.length_c   1.000
_cell.angle_alpha   90.00
_cell.angle_beta   90.00
_cell.angle_gamma   90.00
#
_symmetry.space_group_name_H-M   'P 1'
#
loop_
_entity.id
_entity.type
_entity.pdbx_description
1 polymer ?
#
loop_
_entity_poly.entity_id
_entity_poly.type
_entity_poly.pdbx_seq_one_letter_code
_entity_poly.pdbx_strand_id
1 'polypeptide(L)'
;MEISGYTTASGVAVEVSAGDVPESVLEEIVSSLGRRRGGVLSSGMEYPGRYSRWHLAYVDPCLEIVARGRRISARALNARGRIVLPAVTSCLLAAGKPTEEPSGDRVEVHVPESEDLLPEEMRSRRPTVFSAIREVIAAFKGDDEHLGLYGAFGYDLAFQFEPIRQVLTRPADQRDLVLHLPDRVLVVDRKRETSREYLYEFTVDGVTTAGLPRDGETLPLAPPPAEIPSDPVRGHYAEVVAAAKEKFVRGDLFEVVPGQVFHAPCADPPAFYRHLRASNPAPYEFLFNLGDGEHLVGASPEMYVRVGGDRVETCPISGTIARGVDPVEDAENIRTLLSSIKEESELTMCTDVDRNDKSRVCVPGSVKVIGRRQIEMYSRVIHTVDHIEGRLRPEFDALDAFLTHMWAVTVTGAPKTWAMQFIEEHEATTRRWYGGAVGYIGFDGSMNTGLTLRTAQIRGGVAAVRAGATLLFDSDPHAEERETELKASALLGALAAVGRPAAEPAEPAEAEQPGAGMSVLLVDHEDSFVNTLADYFRRQGAEVTTLRHGFPLRMLDELAPSLVVLSPGPGWPSDFGTSALLDAVYERGLPVFGVCLGLQAMVEHAGGTLSLLPYPEHGKRGQVGREGESALLSGLPAEFTAARYHSVHAKREGVIGFDSTAFTPDGAVMAIEDPANRRFAVQFHPESILTTEGGAGEKIIANVLKLAARNT
;
A
#
# COMPACT_ATOMS: atom_id res chain seq x y z
N MET A 1 35.33 12.86 -13.87
CA MET A 1 34.57 13.97 -13.27
C MET A 1 34.22 14.91 -14.41
N GLU A 2 32.93 14.97 -14.76
CA GLU A 2 32.40 15.86 -15.79
C GLU A 2 32.18 17.23 -15.15
N ILE A 3 32.63 18.31 -15.79
CA ILE A 3 32.45 19.68 -15.30
C ILE A 3 31.62 20.44 -16.32
N SER A 4 30.57 21.09 -15.85
CA SER A 4 29.75 22.01 -16.63
C SER A 4 29.34 23.19 -15.75
N GLY A 5 28.69 24.20 -16.33
CA GLY A 5 28.23 25.34 -15.56
C GLY A 5 27.43 26.30 -16.40
N TYR A 6 26.74 27.22 -15.72
CA TYR A 6 25.92 28.25 -16.34
C TYR A 6 25.91 29.51 -15.47
N THR A 7 25.55 30.64 -16.07
CA THR A 7 25.28 31.88 -15.32
C THR A 7 23.81 32.20 -15.47
N THR A 8 23.14 32.39 -14.34
CA THR A 8 21.71 32.69 -14.32
C THR A 8 21.45 34.12 -14.78
N ALA A 9 20.20 34.41 -15.13
CA ALA A 9 19.78 35.77 -15.49
C ALA A 9 19.96 36.78 -14.34
N SER A 10 20.05 36.30 -13.09
CA SER A 10 20.30 37.13 -11.91
C SER A 10 21.78 37.34 -11.61
N GLY A 11 22.68 36.76 -12.42
CA GLY A 11 24.14 36.92 -12.27
C GLY A 11 24.81 35.90 -11.35
N VAL A 12 24.09 34.89 -10.87
CA VAL A 12 24.67 33.78 -10.10
C VAL A 12 25.37 32.82 -11.07
N ALA A 13 26.67 32.60 -10.92
CA ALA A 13 27.36 31.56 -11.67
C ALA A 13 27.35 30.25 -10.89
N VAL A 14 26.94 29.17 -11.55
CA VAL A 14 26.88 27.81 -11.00
C VAL A 14 27.83 26.94 -11.80
N GLU A 15 28.80 26.32 -11.13
CA GLU A 15 29.63 25.26 -11.69
C GLU A 15 29.24 23.94 -11.03
N VAL A 16 29.04 22.90 -11.82
CA VAL A 16 28.74 21.55 -11.34
C VAL A 16 29.85 20.60 -11.75
N SER A 17 30.27 19.78 -10.80
CA SER A 17 31.15 18.64 -11.07
C SER A 17 30.43 17.35 -10.70
N ALA A 18 30.39 16.42 -11.65
CA ALA A 18 29.70 15.13 -11.50
C ALA A 18 30.66 13.96 -11.63
N GLY A 19 30.51 12.95 -10.77
CA GLY A 19 31.37 11.76 -10.77
C GLY A 19 30.67 10.52 -10.20
N ASP A 20 31.12 9.34 -10.62
CA ASP A 20 30.62 8.08 -10.08
C ASP A 20 31.15 7.87 -8.66
N VAL A 21 30.27 7.38 -7.78
CA VAL A 21 30.61 7.08 -6.38
C VAL A 21 30.02 5.73 -5.96
N PRO A 22 30.65 5.01 -5.02
CA PRO A 22 30.09 3.77 -4.50
C PRO A 22 28.71 3.97 -3.87
N GLU A 23 27.81 2.99 -4.00
CA GLU A 23 26.49 3.06 -3.36
C GLU A 23 26.56 3.19 -1.82
N SER A 24 27.69 2.82 -1.19
CA SER A 24 27.89 2.98 0.26
C SER A 24 27.75 4.44 0.71
N VAL A 25 27.99 5.42 -0.18
CA VAL A 25 27.79 6.85 0.11
C VAL A 25 26.33 7.16 0.49
N LEU A 26 25.36 6.46 -0.08
CA LEU A 26 23.95 6.61 0.30
C LEU A 26 23.75 6.26 1.78
N GLU A 27 24.36 5.16 2.24
CA GLU A 27 24.23 4.67 3.61
C GLU A 27 24.95 5.60 4.61
N GLU A 28 26.08 6.18 4.21
CA GLU A 28 26.78 7.22 4.97
C GLU A 28 25.91 8.48 5.14
N ILE A 29 25.23 8.92 4.07
CA ILE A 29 24.30 10.05 4.13
C ILE A 29 23.13 9.70 5.07
N VAL A 30 22.45 8.58 4.85
CA VAL A 30 21.31 8.14 5.69
C VAL A 30 21.68 8.10 7.18
N SER A 31 22.84 7.54 7.50
CA SER A 31 23.35 7.51 8.88
C SER A 31 23.59 8.92 9.45
N SER A 32 24.11 9.82 8.63
CA SER A 32 24.39 11.21 9.01
C SER A 32 23.13 12.02 9.29
N LEU A 33 22.01 11.73 8.62
CA LEU A 33 20.74 12.42 8.79
C LEU A 33 20.15 12.29 10.21
N GLY A 34 20.61 11.34 11.01
CA GLY A 34 20.26 11.32 12.43
C GLY A 34 20.68 12.60 13.16
N ARG A 35 21.82 13.19 12.78
CA ARG A 35 22.48 14.27 13.53
C ARG A 35 22.73 15.55 12.72
N ARG A 36 22.77 15.46 11.40
CA ARG A 36 23.05 16.57 10.49
C ARG A 36 21.85 16.84 9.58
N ARG A 37 21.62 18.10 9.25
CA ARG A 37 20.54 18.53 8.33
C ARG A 37 20.75 17.90 6.96
N GLY A 38 19.65 17.54 6.31
CA GLY A 38 19.69 16.92 4.99
C GLY A 38 18.42 16.14 4.69
N GLY A 39 18.46 15.39 3.59
CA GLY A 39 17.34 14.56 3.20
C GLY A 39 17.74 13.40 2.30
N VAL A 40 16.96 12.35 2.37
CA VAL A 40 16.88 11.30 1.36
C VAL A 40 15.44 11.19 0.90
N LEU A 41 15.25 11.12 -0.41
CA LEU A 41 14.00 10.87 -1.09
C LEU A 41 14.23 9.72 -2.07
N SER A 42 13.40 8.69 -2.03
CA SER A 42 13.52 7.55 -2.91
C SER A 42 12.18 7.02 -3.38
N SER A 43 12.23 6.26 -4.46
CA SER A 43 11.12 5.41 -4.89
C SER A 43 11.56 3.94 -4.76
N GLY A 44 10.92 3.21 -3.85
CA GLY A 44 11.21 1.80 -3.61
C GLY A 44 10.55 0.86 -4.61
N MET A 45 9.59 1.36 -5.39
CA MET A 45 8.72 0.59 -6.27
C MET A 45 8.96 0.92 -7.74
N GLU A 46 8.66 -0.05 -8.62
CA GLU A 46 8.62 0.17 -10.06
C GLU A 46 7.21 -0.15 -10.57
N TYR A 47 6.61 0.84 -11.25
CA TYR A 47 5.36 0.68 -11.96
C TYR A 47 5.56 1.28 -13.36
N PRO A 48 5.52 0.48 -14.43
CA PRO A 48 5.81 0.94 -15.78
C PRO A 48 5.01 2.20 -16.17
N GLY A 49 5.70 3.22 -16.66
CA GLY A 49 5.10 4.49 -17.07
C GLY A 49 4.76 5.45 -15.91
N ARG A 50 4.89 5.03 -14.65
CA ARG A 50 4.52 5.84 -13.47
C ARG A 50 5.67 6.06 -12.49
N TYR A 51 6.29 4.98 -12.01
CA TYR A 51 7.39 5.02 -11.04
C TYR A 51 8.60 4.22 -11.54
N SER A 52 9.79 4.79 -11.38
CA SER A 52 11.07 4.11 -11.49
C SER A 52 11.75 4.11 -10.13
N ARG A 53 12.65 3.14 -9.89
CA ARG A 53 13.41 3.07 -8.63
C ARG A 53 14.62 4.00 -8.67
N TRP A 54 14.70 4.91 -7.72
CA TRP A 54 15.80 5.88 -7.60
C TRP A 54 15.96 6.37 -6.17
N HIS A 55 17.12 6.97 -5.85
CA HIS A 55 17.36 7.72 -4.62
C HIS A 55 18.00 9.07 -4.95
N LEU A 56 17.53 10.12 -4.28
CA LEU A 56 18.17 11.43 -4.18
C LEU A 56 18.54 11.64 -2.72
N ALA A 57 19.79 11.98 -2.44
CA ALA A 57 20.25 12.17 -1.06
C ALA A 57 21.24 13.32 -0.93
N TYR A 58 21.17 14.06 0.17
CA TYR A 58 22.12 15.12 0.50
C TYR A 58 22.25 15.27 2.01
N VAL A 59 23.37 15.84 2.43
CA VAL A 59 23.65 16.22 3.82
C VAL A 59 24.40 17.54 3.81
N ASP A 60 24.26 18.31 4.88
CA ASP A 60 24.91 19.61 5.06
C ASP A 60 24.56 20.63 3.96
N PRO A 61 23.26 20.90 3.72
CA PRO A 61 22.86 21.94 2.77
C PRO A 61 23.43 23.30 3.17
N CYS A 62 23.73 24.15 2.19
CA CYS A 62 24.36 25.43 2.45
C CYS A 62 23.37 26.48 2.96
N LEU A 63 22.09 26.40 2.57
CA LEU A 63 21.06 27.37 2.91
C LEU A 63 19.72 26.67 3.23
N GLU A 64 18.96 27.27 4.14
CA GLU A 64 17.62 26.82 4.54
C GLU A 64 16.61 27.95 4.34
N ILE A 65 15.45 27.64 3.77
CA ILE A 65 14.29 28.53 3.63
C ILE A 65 13.14 27.97 4.46
N VAL A 66 12.58 28.79 5.35
CA VAL A 66 11.50 28.39 6.27
C VAL A 66 10.32 29.34 6.17
N ALA A 67 9.10 28.81 6.18
CA ALA A 67 7.89 29.63 6.31
C ALA A 67 7.11 29.33 7.61
N ARG A 68 6.50 30.38 8.17
CA ARG A 68 5.54 30.32 9.29
C ARG A 68 4.42 31.32 9.02
N GLY A 69 3.24 30.82 8.68
CA GLY A 69 2.17 31.61 8.07
C GLY A 69 2.72 32.38 6.86
N ARG A 70 2.50 33.69 6.85
CA ARG A 70 2.95 34.59 5.77
C ARG A 70 4.36 35.15 5.95
N ARG A 71 5.12 34.68 6.95
CA ARG A 71 6.54 35.01 7.10
C ARG A 71 7.38 33.94 6.43
N ILE A 72 8.35 34.35 5.64
CA ILE A 72 9.34 33.47 5.02
C ILE A 72 10.74 34.01 5.32
N SER A 73 11.63 33.13 5.75
CA SER A 73 13.02 33.46 6.06
C SER A 73 13.98 32.56 5.31
N ALA A 74 15.19 33.06 5.07
CA ALA A 74 16.32 32.29 4.58
C ALA A 74 17.48 32.45 5.55
N ARG A 75 18.20 31.35 5.82
CA ARG A 75 19.35 31.28 6.74
C ARG A 75 20.52 30.56 6.09
N ALA A 76 21.71 31.16 6.16
CA ALA A 76 22.95 30.48 5.83
C ALA A 76 23.29 29.44 6.91
N LEU A 77 23.55 28.19 6.51
CA LEU A 77 23.87 27.10 7.43
C LEU A 77 25.37 26.89 7.62
N ASN A 78 26.19 27.38 6.69
CA ASN A 78 27.64 27.31 6.71
C ASN A 78 28.26 28.48 5.93
N ALA A 79 29.60 28.50 5.81
CA ALA A 79 30.33 29.55 5.09
C ALA A 79 29.92 29.66 3.61
N ARG A 80 29.52 28.54 2.99
CA ARG A 80 29.06 28.50 1.59
C ARG A 80 27.69 29.15 1.47
N GLY A 81 26.80 28.90 2.42
CA GLY A 81 25.49 29.55 2.53
C GLY A 81 25.57 31.07 2.58
N ARG A 82 26.57 31.63 3.27
CA ARG A 82 26.77 33.09 3.37
C ARG A 82 27.07 33.75 2.03
N ILE A 83 27.67 33.01 1.09
CA ILE A 83 27.94 33.49 -0.27
C ILE A 83 26.66 33.47 -1.10
N VAL A 84 25.81 32.47 -0.91
CA VAL A 84 24.56 32.31 -1.67
C VAL A 84 23.43 33.21 -1.14
N LEU A 85 23.42 33.49 0.17
CA LEU A 85 22.37 34.22 0.86
C LEU A 85 22.04 35.60 0.26
N PRO A 86 22.99 36.45 -0.19
CA PRO A 86 22.66 37.74 -0.80
C PRO A 86 21.72 37.65 -2.02
N ALA A 87 21.89 36.63 -2.87
CA ALA A 87 21.00 36.39 -4.00
C ALA A 87 19.58 36.04 -3.52
N VAL A 88 19.45 35.16 -2.52
CA VAL A 88 18.17 34.77 -1.92
C VAL A 88 17.53 35.93 -1.16
N THR A 89 18.32 36.76 -0.48
CA THR A 89 17.87 37.98 0.21
C THR A 89 17.19 38.94 -0.75
N SER A 90 17.79 39.16 -1.92
CA SER A 90 17.18 40.01 -2.96
C SER A 90 15.84 39.46 -3.43
N CYS A 91 15.71 38.14 -3.58
CA CYS A 91 14.47 37.47 -3.95
C CYS A 91 13.37 37.63 -2.89
N LEU A 92 13.70 37.40 -1.62
CA LEU A 92 12.73 37.54 -0.52
C LEU A 92 12.27 38.99 -0.37
N LEU A 93 13.17 39.95 -0.46
CA LEU A 93 12.84 41.39 -0.39
C LEU A 93 11.99 41.87 -1.59
N ALA A 94 12.10 41.23 -2.75
CA ALA A 94 11.22 41.50 -3.89
C ALA A 94 9.77 41.04 -3.64
N ALA A 95 9.59 39.94 -2.90
CA ALA A 95 8.29 39.34 -2.64
C ALA A 95 7.58 39.85 -1.38
N GLY A 96 8.30 40.44 -0.42
CA GLY A 96 7.73 40.82 0.87
C GLY A 96 8.47 41.95 1.56
N LYS A 97 7.92 42.41 2.69
CA LYS A 97 8.53 43.47 3.51
C LYS A 97 9.42 42.84 4.59
N PRO A 98 10.67 43.31 4.80
CA PRO A 98 11.52 42.80 5.87
C PRO A 98 10.85 42.93 7.24
N THR A 99 10.91 41.88 8.05
CA THR A 99 10.43 41.91 9.45
C THR A 99 11.48 42.46 10.40
N GLU A 100 12.75 42.32 10.01
CA GLU A 100 13.96 42.81 10.69
C GLU A 100 15.01 43.18 9.65
N GLU A 101 16.07 43.89 10.06
CA GLU A 101 17.18 44.24 9.16
C GLU A 101 17.92 42.97 8.73
N PRO A 102 18.09 42.70 7.41
CA PRO A 102 18.82 41.53 6.94
C PRO A 102 20.25 41.51 7.51
N SER A 103 20.65 40.35 8.01
CA SER A 103 22.00 40.11 8.50
C SER A 103 22.82 39.30 7.49
N GLY A 104 24.12 39.16 7.72
CA GLY A 104 24.98 38.31 6.87
C GLY A 104 24.64 36.81 6.91
N ASP A 105 23.78 36.39 7.85
CA ASP A 105 23.41 34.99 8.08
C ASP A 105 21.91 34.69 7.94
N ARG A 106 21.05 35.71 7.92
CA ARG A 106 19.61 35.54 7.91
C ARG A 106 18.89 36.75 7.31
N VAL A 107 17.85 36.48 6.55
CA VAL A 107 16.82 37.44 6.11
C VAL A 107 15.44 36.87 6.45
N GLU A 108 14.49 37.73 6.81
CA GLU A 108 13.09 37.35 6.99
C GLU A 108 12.18 38.45 6.43
N VAL A 109 11.16 38.05 5.69
CA VAL A 109 10.15 38.95 5.13
C VAL A 109 8.75 38.47 5.48
N HIS A 110 7.83 39.42 5.60
CA HIS A 110 6.41 39.17 5.63
C HIS A 110 5.81 39.46 4.25
N VAL A 111 5.16 38.46 3.66
CA VAL A 111 4.44 38.62 2.39
C VAL A 111 3.04 39.15 2.70
N PRO A 112 2.69 40.38 2.32
CA PRO A 112 1.37 40.94 2.63
C PRO A 112 0.27 40.18 1.88
N GLU A 113 -0.94 40.15 2.44
CA GLU A 113 -2.13 39.77 1.68
C GLU A 113 -2.42 40.81 0.60
N SER A 114 -3.01 40.37 -0.50
CA SER A 114 -3.50 41.27 -1.54
C SER A 114 -5.02 41.31 -1.49
N GLU A 115 -5.58 42.52 -1.57
CA GLU A 115 -7.01 42.77 -1.76
C GLU A 115 -7.42 42.69 -3.25
N ASP A 116 -6.47 42.42 -4.16
CA ASP A 116 -6.73 42.34 -5.59
C ASP A 116 -7.71 41.19 -5.89
N LEU A 117 -8.78 41.54 -6.59
CA LEU A 117 -9.75 40.58 -7.09
C LEU A 117 -9.19 39.89 -8.34
N LEU A 118 -8.57 38.73 -8.13
CA LEU A 118 -8.11 37.85 -9.21
C LEU A 118 -9.21 36.84 -9.59
N PRO A 119 -9.36 36.51 -10.89
CA PRO A 119 -10.12 35.34 -11.32
C PRO A 119 -9.61 34.06 -10.65
N GLU A 120 -10.48 33.07 -10.47
CA GLU A 120 -10.13 31.81 -9.80
C GLU A 120 -9.03 31.02 -10.52
N GLU A 121 -8.93 31.15 -11.85
CA GLU A 121 -7.85 30.59 -12.66
C GLU A 121 -6.48 31.19 -12.31
N MET A 122 -6.46 32.41 -11.77
CA MET A 122 -5.25 33.13 -11.36
C MET A 122 -5.06 33.08 -9.84
N ARG A 123 -5.84 32.28 -9.10
CA ARG A 123 -5.76 32.21 -7.64
C ARG A 123 -4.37 31.82 -7.14
N SER A 124 -3.67 30.92 -7.83
CA SER A 124 -2.29 30.51 -7.51
C SER A 124 -1.26 31.65 -7.61
N ARG A 125 -1.61 32.75 -8.30
CA ARG A 125 -0.79 33.95 -8.46
C ARG A 125 -0.99 34.97 -7.34
N ARG A 126 -1.97 34.77 -6.43
CA ARG A 126 -2.11 35.63 -5.26
C ARG A 126 -0.80 35.62 -4.45
N PRO A 127 -0.35 36.77 -3.93
CA PRO A 127 0.83 36.83 -3.09
C PRO A 127 0.73 35.87 -1.92
N THR A 128 1.73 35.01 -1.76
CA THR A 128 1.91 34.07 -0.63
C THR A 128 3.40 33.85 -0.43
N VAL A 129 3.81 33.03 0.53
CA VAL A 129 5.23 32.64 0.66
C VAL A 129 5.79 32.00 -0.62
N PHE A 130 4.94 31.42 -1.46
CA PHE A 130 5.35 30.88 -2.76
C PHE A 130 5.74 31.95 -3.79
N SER A 131 5.34 33.20 -3.61
CA SER A 131 5.86 34.32 -4.41
C SER A 131 7.36 34.47 -4.22
N ALA A 132 7.84 34.40 -2.98
CA ALA A 132 9.27 34.43 -2.68
C ALA A 132 9.99 33.19 -3.23
N ILE A 133 9.37 32.01 -3.16
CA ILE A 133 9.95 30.80 -3.75
C ILE A 133 10.05 30.91 -5.28
N ARG A 134 9.05 31.50 -5.96
CA ARG A 134 9.11 31.79 -7.41
C ARG A 134 10.27 32.70 -7.76
N GLU A 135 10.51 33.77 -6.98
CA GLU A 135 11.66 34.65 -7.18
C GLU A 135 13.00 33.90 -7.04
N VAL A 136 13.11 33.02 -6.04
CA VAL A 136 14.32 32.18 -5.86
C VAL A 136 14.51 31.23 -7.05
N ILE A 137 13.47 30.53 -7.49
CA ILE A 137 13.55 29.64 -8.66
C ILE A 137 13.97 30.42 -9.91
N ALA A 138 13.39 31.61 -10.13
CA ALA A 138 13.75 32.46 -11.25
C ALA A 138 15.21 32.94 -11.18
N ALA A 139 15.69 33.29 -9.99
CA ALA A 139 17.05 33.74 -9.79
C ALA A 139 18.10 32.64 -10.02
N PHE A 140 17.77 31.38 -9.70
CA PHE A 140 18.67 30.24 -9.86
C PHE A 140 18.41 29.40 -11.12
N LYS A 141 17.52 29.85 -12.01
CA LYS A 141 17.08 29.08 -13.19
C LYS A 141 18.25 28.56 -14.05
N GLY A 142 18.21 27.27 -14.37
CA GLY A 142 19.18 26.58 -15.21
C GLY A 142 18.66 25.22 -15.71
N ASP A 143 19.45 24.51 -16.52
CA ASP A 143 19.04 23.24 -17.15
C ASP A 143 19.43 21.99 -16.33
N ASP A 144 20.00 22.16 -15.13
CA ASP A 144 20.40 21.05 -14.27
C ASP A 144 19.17 20.45 -13.54
N GLU A 145 18.92 19.16 -13.76
CA GLU A 145 17.75 18.43 -13.26
C GLU A 145 17.81 18.10 -11.75
N HIS A 146 18.96 18.29 -11.09
CA HIS A 146 19.18 17.91 -9.69
C HIS A 146 19.40 19.12 -8.78
N LEU A 147 19.75 20.29 -9.31
CA LEU A 147 19.85 21.50 -8.52
C LEU A 147 18.47 22.11 -8.24
N GLY A 148 18.17 22.32 -6.97
CA GLY A 148 16.88 22.85 -6.56
C GLY A 148 16.71 22.95 -5.05
N LEU A 149 15.46 23.12 -4.62
CA LEU A 149 15.05 23.23 -3.24
C LEU A 149 14.38 21.94 -2.76
N TYR A 150 14.90 21.34 -1.69
CA TYR A 150 14.48 20.01 -1.21
C TYR A 150 13.91 20.11 0.20
N GLY A 151 12.76 19.49 0.46
CA GLY A 151 12.23 19.46 1.82
C GLY A 151 10.74 19.14 1.91
N ALA A 152 10.06 19.82 2.83
CA ALA A 152 8.69 19.52 3.22
C ALA A 152 7.79 20.77 3.22
N PHE A 153 6.52 20.52 2.94
CA PHE A 153 5.43 21.49 2.82
C PHE A 153 4.34 21.09 3.80
N GLY A 154 4.01 21.96 4.74
CA GLY A 154 3.03 21.74 5.81
C GLY A 154 1.61 22.08 5.38
N TYR A 155 0.64 21.46 6.05
CA TYR A 155 -0.78 21.55 5.71
C TYR A 155 -1.32 22.99 5.74
N ASP A 156 -0.92 23.79 6.74
CA ASP A 156 -1.41 25.16 6.95
C ASP A 156 -0.97 26.15 5.84
N LEU A 157 -0.09 25.74 4.89
CA LEU A 157 0.19 26.53 3.69
C LEU A 157 -1.07 26.85 2.88
N ALA A 158 -2.08 25.95 2.90
CA ALA A 158 -3.36 26.15 2.22
C ALA A 158 -4.12 27.37 2.76
N PHE A 159 -3.94 27.71 4.04
CA PHE A 159 -4.65 28.82 4.69
C PHE A 159 -4.16 30.21 4.22
N GLN A 160 -3.13 30.26 3.39
CA GLN A 160 -2.68 31.51 2.76
C GLN A 160 -3.53 31.93 1.56
N PHE A 161 -4.38 31.04 1.04
CA PHE A 161 -5.27 31.33 -0.10
C PHE A 161 -6.66 30.69 0.00
N GLU A 162 -6.89 29.77 0.95
CA GLU A 162 -8.22 29.32 1.35
C GLU A 162 -8.67 30.08 2.63
N PRO A 163 -9.89 30.66 2.66
CA PRO A 163 -10.36 31.47 3.78
C PRO A 163 -10.85 30.59 4.95
N ILE A 164 -9.92 29.87 5.58
CA ILE A 164 -10.21 28.99 6.73
C ILE A 164 -10.18 29.78 8.03
N ARG A 165 -11.26 29.69 8.80
CA ARG A 165 -11.32 30.23 10.16
C ARG A 165 -10.54 29.32 11.10
N GLN A 166 -9.38 29.80 11.51
CA GLN A 166 -8.48 29.13 12.45
C GLN A 166 -9.06 29.13 13.87
N VAL A 167 -9.34 27.95 14.42
CA VAL A 167 -9.81 27.76 15.81
C VAL A 167 -8.79 27.03 16.68
N LEU A 168 -7.85 26.29 16.08
CA LEU A 168 -6.77 25.63 16.78
C LEU A 168 -5.62 26.60 17.10
N THR A 169 -5.01 26.44 18.28
CA THR A 169 -3.82 27.22 18.62
C THR A 169 -2.59 26.60 17.96
N ARG A 170 -1.93 27.36 17.07
CA ARG A 170 -0.69 26.93 16.43
C ARG A 170 0.48 27.03 17.43
N PRO A 171 1.24 25.95 17.65
CA PRO A 171 2.45 26.01 18.46
C PRO A 171 3.48 26.99 17.86
N ALA A 172 4.23 27.71 18.70
CA ALA A 172 5.21 28.70 18.25
C ALA A 172 6.34 28.10 17.37
N ASP A 173 6.58 26.80 17.53
CA ASP A 173 7.57 26.04 16.77
C ASP A 173 7.01 25.38 15.50
N GLN A 174 5.72 25.55 15.19
CA GLN A 174 5.15 25.07 13.94
C GLN A 174 5.82 25.79 12.77
N ARG A 175 6.24 24.99 11.79
CA ARG A 175 6.79 25.43 10.50
C ARG A 175 5.86 24.90 9.42
N ASP A 176 5.58 25.73 8.43
CA ASP A 176 4.69 25.38 7.33
C ASP A 176 5.47 25.08 6.05
N LEU A 177 6.75 25.44 5.99
CA LEU A 177 7.64 25.11 4.89
C LEU A 177 9.05 24.99 5.43
N VAL A 178 9.79 23.97 5.03
CA VAL A 178 11.25 23.88 5.21
C VAL A 178 11.84 23.35 3.92
N LEU A 179 12.67 24.16 3.28
CA LEU A 179 13.39 23.80 2.05
C LEU A 179 14.88 24.04 2.25
N HIS A 180 15.69 23.08 1.82
CA HIS A 180 17.13 23.17 1.81
C HIS A 180 17.65 23.38 0.39
N LEU A 181 18.69 24.19 0.25
CA LEU A 181 19.50 24.26 -0.96
C LEU A 181 20.77 23.42 -0.73
N PRO A 182 20.83 22.18 -1.26
CA PRO A 182 22.06 21.40 -1.24
C PRO A 182 23.06 21.90 -2.27
N ASP A 183 24.35 21.83 -1.93
CA ASP A 183 25.48 22.06 -2.85
C ASP A 183 26.28 20.77 -3.13
N ARG A 184 25.69 19.64 -2.72
CA ARG A 184 26.12 18.27 -2.95
C ARG A 184 24.88 17.37 -2.97
N VAL A 185 24.66 16.66 -4.08
CA VAL A 185 23.52 15.74 -4.26
C VAL A 185 24.02 14.41 -4.78
N LEU A 186 23.64 13.32 -4.11
CA LEU A 186 23.82 11.95 -4.56
C LEU A 186 22.56 11.50 -5.32
N VAL A 187 22.75 10.90 -6.49
CA VAL A 187 21.70 10.32 -7.32
C VAL A 187 22.02 8.86 -7.60
N VAL A 188 21.14 7.97 -7.15
CA VAL A 188 21.22 6.52 -7.43
C VAL A 188 20.05 6.15 -8.32
N ASP A 189 20.30 5.87 -9.59
CA ASP A 189 19.32 5.35 -10.54
C ASP A 189 19.43 3.82 -10.57
N ARG A 190 18.43 3.15 -9.99
CA ARG A 190 18.43 1.68 -9.87
C ARG A 190 18.12 0.98 -11.18
N LYS A 191 17.54 1.70 -12.16
CA LYS A 191 17.22 1.15 -13.48
C LYS A 191 18.42 1.22 -14.41
N ARG A 192 19.20 2.29 -14.32
CA ARG A 192 20.46 2.45 -15.06
C ARG A 192 21.67 1.83 -14.35
N GLU A 193 21.49 1.38 -13.11
CA GLU A 193 22.55 0.87 -12.23
C GLU A 193 23.70 1.88 -12.05
N THR A 194 23.35 3.16 -11.94
CA THR A 194 24.32 4.26 -11.77
C THR A 194 24.18 4.91 -10.41
N SER A 195 25.33 5.26 -9.81
CA SER A 195 25.43 6.01 -8.56
C SER A 195 26.39 7.18 -8.78
N ARG A 196 25.85 8.40 -8.85
CA ARG A 196 26.59 9.61 -9.20
C ARG A 196 26.42 10.69 -8.15
N GLU A 197 27.48 11.40 -7.87
CA GLU A 197 27.50 12.58 -7.02
C GLU A 197 27.65 13.84 -7.87
N TYR A 198 26.89 14.87 -7.53
CA TYR A 198 26.90 16.19 -8.14
C TYR A 198 27.31 17.21 -7.08
N LEU A 199 28.39 17.94 -7.33
CA LEU A 199 28.93 18.98 -6.44
C LEU A 199 28.79 20.33 -7.11
N TYR A 200 28.13 21.27 -6.43
CA TYR A 200 27.85 22.61 -6.96
C TYR A 200 28.75 23.64 -6.30
N GLU A 201 29.35 24.52 -7.10
CA GLU A 201 30.02 25.73 -6.67
C GLU A 201 29.22 26.95 -7.16
N PHE A 202 28.98 27.90 -6.25
CA PHE A 202 28.25 29.13 -6.53
C PHE A 202 29.19 30.32 -6.51
N THR A 203 29.00 31.26 -7.43
CA THR A 203 29.62 32.57 -7.39
C THR A 203 28.56 33.65 -7.44
N VAL A 204 28.52 34.49 -6.41
CA VAL A 204 27.57 35.61 -6.26
C VAL A 204 28.38 36.86 -6.02
N ASP A 205 28.12 37.93 -6.79
CA ASP A 205 28.84 39.20 -6.70
C ASP A 205 30.38 39.08 -6.73
N GLY A 206 30.88 38.10 -7.51
CA GLY A 206 32.32 37.83 -7.65
C GLY A 206 32.96 37.04 -6.50
N VAL A 207 32.20 36.65 -5.48
CA VAL A 207 32.65 35.80 -4.36
C VAL A 207 32.21 34.36 -4.61
N THR A 208 33.13 33.40 -4.51
CA THR A 208 32.90 31.99 -4.87
C THR A 208 32.95 31.06 -3.65
N THR A 209 32.10 30.02 -3.66
CA THR A 209 32.16 28.92 -2.69
C THR A 209 33.34 27.98 -2.91
N ALA A 210 34.01 28.05 -4.07
CA ALA A 210 35.12 27.16 -4.39
C ALA A 210 36.23 27.24 -3.33
N GLY A 211 36.64 26.08 -2.82
CA GLY A 211 37.64 25.96 -1.75
C GLY A 211 37.10 26.09 -0.32
N LEU A 212 35.81 26.39 -0.13
CA LEU A 212 35.17 26.35 1.19
C LEU A 212 34.66 24.94 1.53
N PRO A 213 34.74 24.51 2.80
CA PRO A 213 34.26 23.20 3.24
C PRO A 213 32.74 23.07 3.12
N ARG A 214 32.27 21.88 2.73
CA ARG A 214 30.84 21.47 2.78
C ARG A 214 30.56 20.83 4.15
N ASP A 215 30.58 21.66 5.18
CA ASP A 215 30.34 21.25 6.57
C ASP A 215 28.92 21.61 7.05
N GLY A 216 28.52 21.02 8.16
CA GLY A 216 27.22 21.28 8.77
C GLY A 216 27.20 21.02 10.26
N GLU A 217 26.24 21.64 10.94
CA GLU A 217 26.02 21.45 12.37
C GLU A 217 25.66 19.99 12.69
N THR A 218 26.34 19.41 13.68
CA THR A 218 26.04 18.08 14.20
C THR A 218 25.35 18.21 15.55
N LEU A 219 24.08 17.84 15.61
CA LEU A 219 23.29 17.79 16.83
C LEU A 219 23.29 16.37 17.44
N PRO A 220 23.29 16.23 18.77
CA PRO A 220 23.12 14.93 19.40
C PRO A 220 21.73 14.37 19.09
N LEU A 221 21.61 13.04 18.99
CA LEU A 221 20.31 12.38 18.96
C LEU A 221 19.58 12.64 20.29
N ALA A 222 18.27 12.86 20.21
CA ALA A 222 17.46 12.98 21.41
C ALA A 222 17.47 11.67 22.20
N PRO A 223 17.59 11.72 23.54
CA PRO A 223 17.43 10.52 24.36
C PRO A 223 16.00 9.97 24.21
N PRO A 224 15.76 8.70 24.59
CA PRO A 224 14.41 8.17 24.72
C PRO A 224 13.54 9.09 25.58
N PRO A 225 12.29 9.36 25.18
CA PRO A 225 11.44 10.30 25.89
C PRO A 225 11.06 9.75 27.27
N ALA A 226 11.09 10.61 28.29
CA ALA A 226 10.68 10.24 29.65
C ALA A 226 9.16 10.00 29.75
N GLU A 227 8.39 10.81 29.03
CA GLU A 227 6.94 10.72 28.88
C GLU A 227 6.57 10.89 27.42
N ILE A 228 5.55 10.15 26.98
CA ILE A 228 4.99 10.23 25.63
C ILE A 228 3.57 10.77 25.77
N PRO A 229 3.12 11.69 24.89
CA PRO A 229 1.74 12.15 24.90
C PRO A 229 0.75 10.98 24.82
N SER A 230 -0.40 11.11 25.49
CA SER A 230 -1.43 10.08 25.46
C SER A 230 -2.00 9.90 24.05
N ASP A 231 -2.28 8.66 23.70
CA ASP A 231 -3.02 8.32 22.48
C ASP A 231 -4.47 8.85 22.52
N PRO A 232 -5.14 8.90 21.36
CA PRO A 232 -6.52 9.37 21.27
C PRO A 232 -7.48 8.57 22.16
N VAL A 233 -8.50 9.26 22.67
CA VAL A 233 -9.54 8.62 23.48
C VAL A 233 -10.49 7.85 22.56
N ARG A 234 -10.61 6.54 22.78
CA ARG A 234 -11.52 5.68 22.03
C ARG A 234 -12.96 6.19 22.10
N GLY A 235 -13.65 6.21 20.95
CA GLY A 235 -14.99 6.74 20.77
C GLY A 235 -15.02 8.19 20.30
N HIS A 236 -13.96 8.97 20.55
CA HIS A 236 -13.92 10.37 20.14
C HIS A 236 -13.89 10.53 18.61
N TYR A 237 -13.16 9.66 17.89
CA TYR A 237 -13.15 9.70 16.43
C TYR A 237 -14.54 9.33 15.88
N ALA A 238 -15.22 8.36 16.50
CA ALA A 238 -16.59 8.00 16.13
C ALA A 238 -17.58 9.17 16.30
N GLU A 239 -17.41 10.02 17.31
CA GLU A 239 -18.19 11.27 17.46
C GLU A 239 -17.94 12.25 16.30
N VAL A 240 -16.68 12.40 15.87
CA VAL A 240 -16.33 13.21 14.70
C VAL A 240 -16.99 12.65 13.43
N VAL A 241 -17.02 11.33 13.25
CA VAL A 241 -17.74 10.71 12.12
C VAL A 241 -19.22 11.00 12.18
N ALA A 242 -19.85 10.89 13.36
CA ALA A 242 -21.27 11.21 13.52
C ALA A 242 -21.57 12.69 13.16
N ALA A 243 -20.70 13.63 13.58
CA ALA A 243 -20.83 15.04 13.21
C ALA A 243 -20.66 15.27 11.69
N ALA A 244 -19.73 14.57 11.03
CA ALA A 244 -19.56 14.65 9.58
C ALA A 244 -20.83 14.17 8.84
N LYS A 245 -21.49 13.12 9.35
CA LYS A 245 -22.74 12.61 8.77
C LYS A 245 -23.87 13.64 8.77
N GLU A 246 -23.98 14.47 9.79
CA GLU A 246 -24.95 15.58 9.80
C GLU A 246 -24.67 16.60 8.68
N LYS A 247 -23.40 16.87 8.38
CA LYS A 247 -22.97 17.74 7.29
C LYS A 247 -23.24 17.13 5.91
N PHE A 248 -23.06 15.82 5.77
CA PHE A 248 -23.40 15.09 4.54
C PHE A 248 -24.90 15.17 4.24
N VAL A 249 -25.76 14.99 5.25
CA VAL A 249 -27.23 15.09 5.08
C VAL A 249 -27.66 16.46 4.56
N ARG A 250 -26.99 17.52 5.01
CA ARG A 250 -27.26 18.90 4.55
C ARG A 250 -26.65 19.20 3.17
N GLY A 251 -25.72 18.38 2.70
CA GLY A 251 -24.96 18.61 1.46
C GLY A 251 -23.83 19.64 1.62
N ASP A 252 -23.36 19.88 2.85
CA ASP A 252 -22.18 20.74 3.08
C ASP A 252 -20.87 20.06 2.68
N LEU A 253 -20.85 18.75 2.89
CA LEU A 253 -19.75 17.86 2.59
C LEU A 253 -20.28 16.75 1.69
N PHE A 254 -19.39 16.18 0.89
CA PHE A 254 -19.57 14.93 0.15
C PHE A 254 -18.58 13.87 0.65
N GLU A 255 -17.40 14.34 1.04
CA GLU A 255 -16.32 13.55 1.61
C GLU A 255 -15.51 14.42 2.59
N VAL A 256 -14.99 13.86 3.68
CA VAL A 256 -14.01 14.52 4.56
C VAL A 256 -13.07 13.50 5.21
N VAL A 257 -11.81 13.89 5.43
CA VAL A 257 -10.76 13.00 5.93
C VAL A 257 -10.17 13.55 7.23
N PRO A 258 -10.87 13.50 8.38
CA PRO A 258 -10.31 13.88 9.66
C PRO A 258 -9.29 12.84 10.12
N GLY A 259 -8.29 13.26 10.89
CA GLY A 259 -7.24 12.38 11.40
C GLY A 259 -7.02 12.51 12.90
N GLN A 260 -6.50 11.45 13.50
CA GLN A 260 -6.07 11.40 14.89
C GLN A 260 -4.58 11.04 15.01
N VAL A 261 -3.95 11.44 16.11
CA VAL A 261 -2.48 11.36 16.28
C VAL A 261 -2.14 10.36 17.37
N PHE A 262 -1.30 9.40 17.01
CA PHE A 262 -0.73 8.39 17.89
C PHE A 262 0.75 8.68 18.14
N HIS A 263 1.28 8.22 19.26
CA HIS A 263 2.66 8.52 19.63
C HIS A 263 3.46 7.26 19.97
N ALA A 264 4.75 7.28 19.64
CA ALA A 264 5.69 6.22 19.98
C ALA A 264 7.10 6.79 20.21
N PRO A 265 7.96 6.09 20.97
CA PRO A 265 9.35 6.51 21.10
C PRO A 265 10.12 6.23 19.80
N CYS A 266 11.02 7.15 19.43
CA CYS A 266 11.94 6.99 18.31
C CYS A 266 13.27 7.69 18.63
N ALA A 267 14.28 6.91 19.00
CA ALA A 267 15.63 7.43 19.31
C ALA A 267 16.56 7.47 18.08
N ASP A 268 16.27 6.68 17.04
CA ASP A 268 17.10 6.55 15.84
C ASP A 268 16.25 6.63 14.57
N PRO A 269 15.98 7.85 14.05
CA PRO A 269 15.24 8.04 12.81
C PRO A 269 15.86 7.34 11.59
N PRO A 270 17.20 7.34 11.38
CA PRO A 270 17.84 6.53 10.33
C PRO A 270 17.53 5.03 10.42
N ALA A 271 17.63 4.42 11.61
CA ALA A 271 17.30 3.00 11.78
C ALA A 271 15.82 2.73 11.50
N PHE A 272 14.93 3.62 11.94
CA PHE A 272 13.51 3.55 11.61
C PHE A 272 13.26 3.62 10.10
N TYR A 273 13.87 4.58 9.40
CA TYR A 273 13.77 4.70 7.94
C TYR A 273 14.19 3.41 7.21
N ARG A 274 15.33 2.81 7.58
CA ARG A 274 15.80 1.55 6.99
C ARG A 274 14.79 0.42 7.19
N HIS A 275 14.28 0.27 8.42
CA HIS A 275 13.30 -0.77 8.75
C HIS A 275 11.96 -0.55 8.02
N LEU A 276 11.50 0.70 7.95
CA LEU A 276 10.26 1.06 7.27
C LEU A 276 10.34 0.73 5.78
N ARG A 277 11.43 1.11 5.10
CA ARG A 277 11.64 0.80 3.67
C ARG A 277 11.70 -0.70 3.40
N ALA A 278 12.40 -1.45 4.25
CA ALA A 278 12.52 -2.90 4.09
C ALA A 278 11.18 -3.63 4.30
N SER A 279 10.38 -3.16 5.25
CA SER A 279 9.09 -3.79 5.59
C SER A 279 7.95 -3.33 4.66
N ASN A 280 7.89 -2.05 4.31
CA ASN A 280 6.79 -1.41 3.59
C ASN A 280 7.35 -0.51 2.46
N PRO A 281 7.88 -1.10 1.38
CA PRO A 281 8.36 -0.31 0.25
C PRO A 281 7.23 0.49 -0.39
N ALA A 282 7.51 1.73 -0.78
CA ALA A 282 6.51 2.67 -1.28
C ALA A 282 7.04 3.52 -2.45
N PRO A 283 6.15 4.15 -3.25
CA PRO A 283 6.56 5.03 -4.33
C PRO A 283 7.30 6.29 -3.85
N TYR A 284 7.01 6.78 -2.64
CA TYR A 284 7.68 7.92 -2.02
C TYR A 284 8.16 7.58 -0.61
N GLU A 285 9.43 7.23 -0.50
CA GLU A 285 10.12 6.95 0.75
C GLU A 285 11.04 8.11 1.10
N PHE A 286 11.12 8.49 2.37
CA PHE A 286 11.93 9.63 2.76
C PHE A 286 12.37 9.60 4.21
N LEU A 287 13.53 10.22 4.43
CA LEU A 287 14.02 10.68 5.72
C LEU A 287 14.57 12.10 5.53
N PHE A 288 13.94 13.08 6.16
CA PHE A 288 14.43 14.46 6.20
C PHE A 288 14.77 14.85 7.62
N ASN A 289 15.98 15.37 7.83
CA ASN A 289 16.33 16.10 9.05
C ASN A 289 16.14 17.58 8.75
N LEU A 290 15.03 18.14 9.25
CA LEU A 290 14.63 19.52 9.03
C LEU A 290 15.35 20.49 9.96
N GLY A 291 16.34 20.04 10.72
CA GLY A 291 16.98 20.83 11.77
C GLY A 291 16.10 21.00 13.01
N ASP A 292 16.66 21.67 14.01
CA ASP A 292 16.00 22.01 15.28
C ASP A 292 15.44 20.77 16.03
N GLY A 293 16.10 19.62 15.84
CA GLY A 293 15.74 18.34 16.43
C GLY A 293 14.46 17.71 15.84
N GLU A 294 14.08 18.07 14.61
CA GLU A 294 12.90 17.56 13.92
C GLU A 294 13.25 16.72 12.68
N HIS A 295 12.69 15.52 12.63
CA HIS A 295 12.82 14.61 11.48
C HIS A 295 11.45 14.23 10.94
N LEU A 296 11.39 14.00 9.62
CA LEU A 296 10.27 13.34 8.97
C LEU A 296 10.75 12.02 8.39
N VAL A 297 10.08 10.93 8.74
CA VAL A 297 10.33 9.60 8.16
C VAL A 297 9.02 9.03 7.64
N GLY A 298 8.98 8.63 6.38
CA GLY A 298 7.74 8.13 5.77
C GLY A 298 7.96 7.20 4.59
N ALA A 299 6.91 6.44 4.30
CA ALA A 299 6.76 5.58 3.13
C ALA A 299 5.35 5.80 2.58
N SER A 300 5.19 6.89 1.82
CA SER A 300 3.92 7.34 1.31
C SER A 300 3.52 6.59 0.03
N PRO A 301 2.28 6.08 -0.05
CA PRO A 301 1.77 5.43 -1.25
C PRO A 301 1.46 6.42 -2.38
N GLU A 302 1.27 7.72 -2.06
CA GLU A 302 0.57 8.66 -2.95
C GLU A 302 1.48 9.79 -3.45
N MET A 303 1.53 9.93 -4.79
CA MET A 303 2.09 11.10 -5.46
C MET A 303 1.20 12.30 -5.20
N TYR A 304 1.79 13.42 -4.79
CA TYR A 304 1.06 14.68 -4.72
C TYR A 304 1.00 15.35 -6.10
N VAL A 305 2.08 16.00 -6.52
CA VAL A 305 2.20 16.64 -7.83
C VAL A 305 3.60 16.38 -8.39
N ARG A 306 3.65 15.92 -9.64
CA ARG A 306 4.88 15.83 -10.43
C ARG A 306 4.75 16.66 -11.69
N VAL A 307 5.78 17.45 -11.98
CA VAL A 307 5.87 18.30 -13.17
C VAL A 307 7.21 18.07 -13.86
N GLY A 308 7.17 17.77 -15.16
CA GLY A 308 8.34 17.68 -16.03
C GLY A 308 8.06 18.36 -17.35
N GLY A 309 8.80 19.43 -17.67
CA GLY A 309 8.47 20.32 -18.78
C GLY A 309 7.08 20.94 -18.57
N ASP A 310 6.17 20.76 -19.53
CA ASP A 310 4.78 21.20 -19.42
C ASP A 310 3.82 20.11 -18.90
N ARG A 311 4.30 18.89 -18.64
CA ARG A 311 3.45 17.76 -18.21
C ARG A 311 3.27 17.78 -16.69
N VAL A 312 2.02 17.84 -16.23
CA VAL A 312 1.64 17.68 -14.81
C VAL A 312 0.95 16.34 -14.59
N GLU A 313 1.33 15.63 -13.54
CA GLU A 313 0.79 14.32 -13.17
C GLU A 313 0.43 14.26 -11.69
N THR A 314 -0.64 13.54 -11.39
CA THR A 314 -1.02 13.12 -10.03
C THR A 314 -1.63 11.73 -10.09
N CYS A 315 -1.76 11.10 -8.93
CA CYS A 315 -2.31 9.76 -8.86
C CYS A 315 -3.14 9.54 -7.59
N PRO A 316 -4.41 9.96 -7.58
CA PRO A 316 -5.28 9.77 -6.43
C PRO A 316 -5.48 8.27 -6.14
N ILE A 317 -5.44 7.91 -4.87
CA ILE A 317 -5.57 6.54 -4.38
C ILE A 317 -6.78 6.48 -3.44
N SER A 318 -7.61 5.46 -3.63
CA SER A 318 -8.68 5.09 -2.71
C SER A 318 -8.95 3.59 -2.89
N GLY A 319 -9.57 2.94 -1.91
CA GLY A 319 -9.67 1.48 -1.90
C GLY A 319 -8.38 0.82 -1.44
N THR A 320 -8.46 0.12 -0.30
CA THR A 320 -7.36 -0.67 0.24
C THR A 320 -7.87 -2.03 0.71
N ILE A 321 -7.21 -3.11 0.28
CA ILE A 321 -7.45 -4.44 0.83
C ILE A 321 -6.13 -5.13 1.15
N ALA A 322 -6.13 -6.06 2.11
CA ALA A 322 -4.93 -6.83 2.45
C ALA A 322 -4.55 -7.79 1.30
N ARG A 323 -3.25 -8.08 1.19
CA ARG A 323 -2.77 -9.22 0.39
C ARG A 323 -3.28 -10.52 1.01
N GLY A 324 -3.70 -11.45 0.16
CA GLY A 324 -4.03 -12.81 0.56
C GLY A 324 -2.78 -13.61 0.95
N VAL A 325 -2.98 -14.76 1.59
CA VAL A 325 -1.90 -15.70 1.90
C VAL A 325 -1.33 -16.35 0.64
N ASP A 326 -2.09 -16.36 -0.45
CA ASP A 326 -1.73 -16.94 -1.74
C ASP A 326 -2.36 -16.16 -2.93
N PRO A 327 -1.98 -16.48 -4.17
CA PRO A 327 -2.53 -15.82 -5.36
C PRO A 327 -4.03 -16.01 -5.58
N VAL A 328 -4.65 -17.06 -5.03
CA VAL A 328 -6.09 -17.32 -5.18
C VAL A 328 -6.86 -16.36 -4.28
N GLU A 329 -6.45 -16.21 -3.03
CA GLU A 329 -7.03 -15.23 -2.13
C GLU A 329 -6.77 -13.79 -2.59
N ASP A 330 -5.57 -13.49 -3.12
CA ASP A 330 -5.30 -12.18 -3.76
C ASP A 330 -6.31 -11.89 -4.88
N ALA A 331 -6.64 -12.87 -5.74
CA ALA A 331 -7.60 -12.69 -6.82
C ALA A 331 -9.03 -12.41 -6.30
N GLU A 332 -9.47 -13.10 -5.24
CA GLU A 332 -10.77 -12.84 -4.60
C GLU A 332 -10.79 -11.47 -3.88
N ASN A 333 -9.69 -11.08 -3.24
CA ASN A 333 -9.54 -9.76 -2.61
C ASN A 333 -9.58 -8.63 -3.66
N ILE A 334 -8.88 -8.79 -4.79
CA ILE A 334 -8.93 -7.86 -5.92
C ILE A 334 -10.35 -7.75 -6.46
N ARG A 335 -11.03 -8.89 -6.67
CA ARG A 335 -12.42 -8.90 -7.13
C ARG A 335 -13.33 -8.16 -6.14
N THR A 336 -13.16 -8.40 -4.85
CA THR A 336 -13.91 -7.73 -3.78
C THR A 336 -13.70 -6.22 -3.85
N LEU A 337 -12.45 -5.76 -3.90
CA LEU A 337 -12.09 -4.35 -4.02
C LEU A 337 -12.68 -3.69 -5.28
N LEU A 338 -12.59 -4.37 -6.43
CA LEU A 338 -13.15 -3.87 -7.69
C LEU A 338 -14.69 -3.88 -7.73
N SER A 339 -15.33 -4.76 -6.96
CA SER A 339 -16.80 -4.81 -6.86
C SER A 339 -17.39 -3.88 -5.80
N SER A 340 -16.56 -3.22 -4.99
CA SER A 340 -17.03 -2.31 -3.95
C SER A 340 -17.52 -0.99 -4.53
N ILE A 341 -18.83 -0.75 -4.43
CA ILE A 341 -19.47 0.50 -4.84
C ILE A 341 -18.99 1.70 -3.99
N LYS A 342 -18.69 1.46 -2.70
CA LYS A 342 -18.14 2.50 -1.81
C LYS A 342 -16.79 3.00 -2.34
N GLU A 343 -15.83 2.09 -2.51
CA GLU A 343 -14.47 2.43 -2.94
C GLU A 343 -14.46 3.01 -4.37
N GLU A 344 -15.34 2.53 -5.24
CA GLU A 344 -15.52 3.11 -6.58
C GLU A 344 -16.01 4.56 -6.52
N SER A 345 -16.99 4.85 -5.66
CA SER A 345 -17.54 6.19 -5.50
C SER A 345 -16.51 7.15 -4.92
N GLU A 346 -15.77 6.72 -3.89
CA GLU A 346 -14.71 7.51 -3.25
C GLU A 346 -13.63 7.90 -4.27
N LEU A 347 -13.07 6.92 -5.00
CA LEU A 347 -12.04 7.19 -5.99
C LEU A 347 -12.55 8.07 -7.15
N THR A 348 -13.83 7.93 -7.53
CA THR A 348 -14.45 8.79 -8.56
C THR A 348 -14.45 10.25 -8.14
N MET A 349 -14.84 10.56 -6.90
CA MET A 349 -14.85 11.93 -6.39
C MET A 349 -13.44 12.53 -6.33
N CYS A 350 -12.45 11.76 -5.83
CA CYS A 350 -11.06 12.18 -5.83
C CYS A 350 -10.56 12.51 -7.24
N THR A 351 -10.91 11.67 -8.22
CA THR A 351 -10.53 11.83 -9.63
C THR A 351 -11.16 13.08 -10.26
N ASP A 352 -12.44 13.33 -10.01
CA ASP A 352 -13.11 14.50 -10.59
C ASP A 352 -12.62 15.82 -10.00
N VAL A 353 -12.32 15.87 -8.71
CA VAL A 353 -11.72 17.07 -8.09
C VAL A 353 -10.31 17.29 -8.62
N ASP A 354 -9.51 16.24 -8.75
CA ASP A 354 -8.16 16.33 -9.31
C ASP A 354 -8.17 16.83 -10.78
N ARG A 355 -9.10 16.34 -11.60
CA ARG A 355 -9.34 16.84 -12.96
C ARG A 355 -9.75 18.31 -12.96
N ASN A 356 -10.60 18.73 -12.03
CA ASN A 356 -11.00 20.12 -11.86
C ASN A 356 -9.80 21.02 -11.50
N ASP A 357 -8.95 20.59 -10.58
CA ASP A 357 -7.78 21.34 -10.14
C ASP A 357 -6.77 21.53 -11.28
N LYS A 358 -6.52 20.48 -12.08
CA LYS A 358 -5.69 20.58 -13.30
C LYS A 358 -6.31 21.49 -14.34
N SER A 359 -7.63 21.43 -14.53
CA SER A 359 -8.32 22.19 -15.58
C SER A 359 -8.17 23.71 -15.38
N ARG A 360 -7.89 24.17 -14.16
CA ARG A 360 -7.58 25.59 -13.90
C ARG A 360 -6.29 26.07 -14.54
N VAL A 361 -5.27 25.22 -14.64
CA VAL A 361 -3.91 25.61 -15.07
C VAL A 361 -3.43 24.90 -16.34
N CYS A 362 -4.17 23.90 -16.81
CA CYS A 362 -3.83 23.12 -18.00
C CYS A 362 -4.48 23.66 -19.28
N VAL A 363 -3.88 23.36 -20.43
CA VAL A 363 -4.44 23.59 -21.76
C VAL A 363 -5.77 22.85 -21.87
N PRO A 364 -6.86 23.51 -22.31
CA PRO A 364 -8.16 22.87 -22.48
C PRO A 364 -8.07 21.57 -23.31
N GLY A 365 -8.69 20.49 -22.82
CA GLY A 365 -8.66 19.17 -23.47
C GLY A 365 -7.37 18.36 -23.26
N SER A 366 -6.36 18.90 -22.58
CA SER A 366 -5.13 18.15 -22.26
C SER A 366 -5.26 17.25 -21.03
N VAL A 367 -6.21 17.54 -20.13
CA VAL A 367 -6.42 16.77 -18.90
C VAL A 367 -7.06 15.42 -19.24
N LYS A 368 -6.36 14.32 -18.93
CA LYS A 368 -6.75 12.95 -19.27
C LYS A 368 -6.56 12.01 -18.10
N VAL A 369 -7.53 11.13 -17.90
CA VAL A 369 -7.39 9.95 -17.04
C VAL A 369 -6.74 8.86 -17.90
N ILE A 370 -5.47 8.57 -17.67
CA ILE A 370 -4.68 7.59 -18.44
C ILE A 370 -4.61 6.21 -17.75
N GLY A 371 -5.01 6.15 -16.47
CA GLY A 371 -5.26 4.92 -15.73
C GLY A 371 -6.49 5.10 -14.84
N ARG A 372 -7.43 4.15 -14.88
CA ARG A 372 -8.65 4.15 -14.05
C ARG A 372 -8.73 2.85 -13.28
N ARG A 373 -8.86 2.93 -11.95
CA ARG A 373 -8.95 1.79 -11.01
C ARG A 373 -7.89 0.73 -11.26
N GLN A 374 -6.67 1.17 -11.56
CA GLN A 374 -5.54 0.27 -11.75
C GLN A 374 -5.21 -0.40 -10.43
N ILE A 375 -4.95 -1.71 -10.48
CA ILE A 375 -4.56 -2.50 -9.31
C ILE A 375 -3.06 -2.32 -9.08
N GLU A 376 -2.71 -1.77 -7.92
CA GLU A 376 -1.33 -1.70 -7.45
C GLU A 376 -1.15 -2.61 -6.24
N MET A 377 -0.32 -3.64 -6.40
CA MET A 377 -0.01 -4.61 -5.36
C MET A 377 1.28 -4.23 -4.65
N TYR A 378 1.19 -4.03 -3.34
CA TYR A 378 2.33 -3.84 -2.45
C TYR A 378 2.56 -5.12 -1.65
N SER A 379 3.59 -5.12 -0.79
CA SER A 379 3.97 -6.29 0.00
C SER A 379 2.86 -6.78 0.93
N ARG A 380 2.02 -5.88 1.45
CA ARG A 380 0.95 -6.19 2.43
C ARG A 380 -0.45 -5.79 2.00
N VAL A 381 -0.59 -4.88 1.06
CA VAL A 381 -1.89 -4.31 0.65
C VAL A 381 -1.99 -4.19 -0.86
N ILE A 382 -3.23 -4.05 -1.34
CA ILE A 382 -3.59 -3.80 -2.72
C ILE A 382 -4.41 -2.50 -2.74
N HIS A 383 -4.06 -1.58 -3.64
CA HIS A 383 -4.76 -0.32 -3.85
C HIS A 383 -5.41 -0.25 -5.23
N THR A 384 -6.52 0.47 -5.33
CA THR A 384 -7.00 0.99 -6.61
C THR A 384 -6.48 2.41 -6.81
N VAL A 385 -5.95 2.68 -7.99
CA VAL A 385 -5.32 3.96 -8.30
C VAL A 385 -5.75 4.50 -9.64
N ASP A 386 -5.96 5.81 -9.70
CA ASP A 386 -6.12 6.54 -10.95
C ASP A 386 -4.84 7.29 -11.30
N HIS A 387 -4.56 7.45 -12.59
CA HIS A 387 -3.42 8.24 -13.08
C HIS A 387 -3.95 9.31 -14.02
N ILE A 388 -3.73 10.57 -13.63
CA ILE A 388 -4.29 11.73 -14.31
C ILE A 388 -3.12 12.62 -14.74
N GLU A 389 -3.11 12.99 -16.01
CA GLU A 389 -2.12 13.92 -16.57
C GLU A 389 -2.79 15.12 -17.21
N GLY A 390 -2.04 16.21 -17.35
CA GLY A 390 -2.41 17.40 -18.11
C GLY A 390 -1.18 18.10 -18.67
N ARG A 391 -1.40 19.09 -19.55
CA ARG A 391 -0.34 19.98 -20.03
C ARG A 391 -0.56 21.39 -19.51
N LEU A 392 0.37 21.93 -18.75
CA LEU A 392 0.33 23.31 -18.23
C LEU A 392 0.24 24.31 -19.38
N ARG A 393 -0.54 25.38 -19.18
CA ARG A 393 -0.53 26.50 -20.12
C ARG A 393 0.79 27.27 -19.99
N PRO A 394 1.28 27.93 -21.07
CA PRO A 394 2.59 28.58 -21.07
C PRO A 394 2.77 29.66 -20.00
N GLU A 395 1.68 30.26 -19.53
CA GLU A 395 1.68 31.27 -18.48
C GLU A 395 1.74 30.71 -17.05
N PHE A 396 1.70 29.38 -16.86
CA PHE A 396 1.77 28.73 -15.54
C PHE A 396 3.05 27.92 -15.35
N ASP A 397 3.44 27.78 -14.09
CA ASP A 397 4.63 27.05 -13.66
C ASP A 397 4.28 25.86 -12.75
N ALA A 398 5.30 25.11 -12.34
CA ALA A 398 5.16 23.97 -11.44
C ALA A 398 4.50 24.34 -10.09
N LEU A 399 4.68 25.57 -9.60
CA LEU A 399 4.06 26.02 -8.36
C LEU A 399 2.59 26.32 -8.55
N ASP A 400 2.16 26.75 -9.73
CA ASP A 400 0.73 26.85 -10.04
C ASP A 400 0.06 25.47 -10.04
N ALA A 401 0.72 24.46 -10.62
CA ALA A 401 0.29 23.07 -10.51
C ALA A 401 0.23 22.61 -9.06
N PHE A 402 1.26 22.89 -8.26
CA PHE A 402 1.30 22.52 -6.85
C PHE A 402 0.19 23.21 -6.02
N LEU A 403 -0.04 24.51 -6.21
CA LEU A 403 -0.98 25.29 -5.42
C LEU A 403 -2.44 25.02 -5.78
N THR A 404 -2.75 24.78 -7.06
CA THR A 404 -4.14 24.48 -7.48
C THR A 404 -4.64 23.15 -6.91
N HIS A 405 -3.75 22.18 -6.69
CA HIS A 405 -4.09 20.88 -6.08
C HIS A 405 -4.15 20.94 -4.55
N MET A 406 -3.77 22.05 -3.91
CA MET A 406 -3.54 22.10 -2.47
C MET A 406 -4.86 22.06 -1.67
N TRP A 407 -5.09 21.10 -0.78
CA TRP A 407 -4.47 19.76 -0.74
C TRP A 407 -5.37 18.73 -1.42
N ALA A 408 -4.84 17.54 -1.63
CA ALA A 408 -5.57 16.44 -2.27
C ALA A 408 -6.83 16.08 -1.46
N VAL A 409 -7.87 15.62 -2.16
CA VAL A 409 -9.14 15.20 -1.53
C VAL A 409 -8.92 14.03 -0.58
N THR A 410 -8.02 13.11 -0.94
CA THR A 410 -7.58 11.94 -0.15
C THR A 410 -7.08 12.27 1.25
N VAL A 411 -6.76 13.55 1.52
CA VAL A 411 -6.33 14.03 2.84
C VAL A 411 -7.17 15.18 3.36
N THR A 412 -8.12 15.70 2.60
CA THR A 412 -8.99 16.81 2.99
C THR A 412 -10.44 16.41 2.92
N GLY A 413 -10.99 16.33 1.70
CA GLY A 413 -12.37 16.03 1.39
C GLY A 413 -12.91 16.92 0.27
N ALA A 414 -14.21 16.83 0.03
CA ALA A 414 -14.91 17.58 -0.99
C ALA A 414 -16.26 18.10 -0.46
N PRO A 415 -16.65 19.36 -0.71
CA PRO A 415 -15.85 20.46 -1.28
C PRO A 415 -14.65 20.86 -0.38
N LYS A 416 -13.48 21.08 -0.98
CA LYS A 416 -12.19 21.24 -0.26
C LYS A 416 -12.22 22.25 0.89
N THR A 417 -12.66 23.50 0.64
CA THR A 417 -12.66 24.56 1.66
C THR A 417 -13.54 24.20 2.86
N TRP A 418 -14.70 23.56 2.62
CA TRP A 418 -15.63 23.13 3.66
C TRP A 418 -15.08 21.94 4.45
N ALA A 419 -14.46 20.98 3.75
CA ALA A 419 -13.78 19.85 4.38
C ALA A 419 -12.61 20.32 5.27
N MET A 420 -11.79 21.26 4.79
CA MET A 420 -10.71 21.85 5.58
C MET A 420 -11.23 22.62 6.80
N GLN A 421 -12.33 23.37 6.67
CA GLN A 421 -12.97 24.04 7.80
C GLN A 421 -13.51 23.04 8.83
N PHE A 422 -14.12 21.93 8.37
CA PHE A 422 -14.59 20.87 9.25
C PHE A 422 -13.42 20.23 10.01
N ILE A 423 -12.34 19.90 9.32
CA ILE A 423 -11.10 19.37 9.92
C ILE A 423 -10.56 20.31 11.00
N GLU A 424 -10.43 21.60 10.69
CA GLU A 424 -9.95 22.62 11.62
C GLU A 424 -10.84 22.72 12.88
N GLU A 425 -12.15 22.47 12.76
CA GLU A 425 -13.11 22.53 13.86
C GLU A 425 -13.19 21.26 14.71
N HIS A 426 -12.81 20.09 14.17
CA HIS A 426 -13.06 18.79 14.80
C HIS A 426 -11.79 18.00 15.16
N GLU A 427 -10.62 18.39 14.66
CA GLU A 427 -9.35 17.76 15.08
C GLU A 427 -8.83 18.35 16.39
N ALA A 428 -8.20 17.52 17.22
CA ALA A 428 -7.67 17.95 18.52
C ALA A 428 -6.38 18.79 18.43
N THR A 429 -5.62 18.67 17.34
CA THR A 429 -4.32 19.33 17.14
C THR A 429 -4.13 19.75 15.69
N THR A 430 -3.25 20.73 15.43
CA THR A 430 -2.86 21.11 14.07
C THR A 430 -2.18 19.96 13.35
N ARG A 431 -2.28 19.93 12.02
CA ARG A 431 -1.73 18.83 11.20
C ARG A 431 -0.22 18.88 11.00
N ARG A 432 0.36 20.08 11.14
CA ARG A 432 1.77 20.35 10.84
C ARG A 432 2.10 19.82 9.44
N TRP A 433 2.81 18.69 9.35
CA TRP A 433 3.22 18.10 8.08
C TRP A 433 2.19 17.16 7.48
N TYR A 434 1.30 16.53 8.24
CA TYR A 434 0.36 15.51 7.73
C TYR A 434 -0.62 16.09 6.70
N GLY A 435 -0.76 15.39 5.56
CA GLY A 435 -1.61 15.85 4.45
C GLY A 435 -1.02 17.02 3.66
N GLY A 436 0.21 17.44 3.98
CA GLY A 436 1.04 18.29 3.14
C GLY A 436 1.83 17.48 2.11
N ALA A 437 3.04 17.92 1.79
CA ALA A 437 3.89 17.25 0.81
C ALA A 437 5.38 17.20 1.21
N VAL A 438 6.12 16.30 0.58
CA VAL A 438 7.57 16.18 0.68
C VAL A 438 8.15 15.95 -0.70
N GLY A 439 9.31 16.52 -1.00
CA GLY A 439 9.93 16.36 -2.31
C GLY A 439 10.94 17.44 -2.64
N TYR A 440 11.03 17.79 -3.92
CA TYR A 440 11.90 18.87 -4.39
C TYR A 440 11.24 19.70 -5.49
N ILE A 441 11.76 20.92 -5.63
CA ILE A 441 11.47 21.87 -6.71
C ILE A 441 12.78 22.16 -7.43
N GLY A 442 12.89 21.78 -8.70
CA GLY A 442 14.08 22.01 -9.51
C GLY A 442 14.16 23.45 -10.01
N PHE A 443 15.38 23.97 -10.20
CA PHE A 443 15.58 25.26 -10.85
C PHE A 443 15.42 25.21 -12.37
N ASP A 444 15.32 24.02 -12.94
CA ASP A 444 14.85 23.76 -14.31
C ASP A 444 13.32 23.95 -14.46
N GLY A 445 12.61 24.16 -13.35
CA GLY A 445 11.16 24.28 -13.31
C GLY A 445 10.43 22.95 -13.11
N SER A 446 11.15 21.84 -12.92
CA SER A 446 10.57 20.55 -12.56
C SER A 446 10.13 20.52 -11.09
N MET A 447 9.26 19.56 -10.77
CA MET A 447 8.84 19.31 -9.41
C MET A 447 8.50 17.84 -9.24
N ASN A 448 8.86 17.25 -8.10
CA ASN A 448 8.44 15.90 -7.75
C ASN A 448 8.13 15.81 -6.26
N THR A 449 6.85 15.60 -5.94
CA THR A 449 6.37 15.59 -4.56
C THR A 449 5.44 14.41 -4.29
N GLY A 450 5.57 13.84 -3.10
CA GLY A 450 4.65 12.87 -2.53
C GLY A 450 3.87 13.49 -1.37
N LEU A 451 2.67 12.96 -1.08
CA LEU A 451 1.93 13.38 0.11
C LEU A 451 2.61 12.87 1.37
N THR A 452 2.54 13.61 2.47
CA THR A 452 3.01 13.21 3.79
C THR A 452 1.98 12.33 4.51
N LEU A 453 1.68 11.19 3.89
CA LEU A 453 0.90 10.09 4.45
C LEU A 453 1.84 9.00 4.95
N ARG A 454 1.37 8.16 5.86
CA ARG A 454 2.19 7.07 6.44
C ARG A 454 3.56 7.59 6.88
N THR A 455 3.52 8.70 7.60
CA THR A 455 4.67 9.53 7.99
C THR A 455 4.71 9.70 9.50
N ALA A 456 5.90 9.57 10.08
CA ALA A 456 6.19 9.94 11.45
C ALA A 456 6.94 11.28 11.49
N GLN A 457 6.40 12.23 12.24
CA GLN A 457 7.13 13.44 12.65
C GLN A 457 7.83 13.16 13.98
N ILE A 458 9.15 13.22 14.00
CA ILE A 458 9.96 12.85 15.18
C ILE A 458 10.56 14.10 15.78
N ARG A 459 10.27 14.37 17.06
CA ARG A 459 10.83 15.49 17.83
C ARG A 459 11.05 15.09 19.28
N GLY A 460 12.20 15.45 19.84
CA GLY A 460 12.52 15.14 21.25
C GLY A 460 12.44 13.64 21.57
N GLY A 461 12.74 12.77 20.61
CA GLY A 461 12.64 11.31 20.77
C GLY A 461 11.22 10.75 20.66
N VAL A 462 10.20 11.57 20.36
CA VAL A 462 8.81 11.16 20.18
C VAL A 462 8.44 11.22 18.71
N ALA A 463 8.00 10.09 18.16
CA ALA A 463 7.35 9.99 16.85
C ALA A 463 5.84 10.24 17.00
N ALA A 464 5.33 11.27 16.34
CA ALA A 464 3.90 11.51 16.15
C ALA A 464 3.47 10.95 14.79
N VAL A 465 2.50 10.04 14.80
CA VAL A 465 1.96 9.37 13.61
C VAL A 465 0.48 9.72 13.51
N ARG A 466 0.11 10.51 12.50
CA ARG A 466 -1.29 10.85 12.23
C ARG A 466 -1.87 9.89 11.20
N ALA A 467 -3.08 9.40 11.47
CA ALA A 467 -3.86 8.57 10.55
C ALA A 467 -5.30 9.08 10.46
N GLY A 468 -5.84 9.10 9.24
CA GLY A 468 -7.21 9.44 8.94
C GLY A 468 -7.89 8.39 8.06
N ALA A 469 -9.21 8.49 8.01
CA ALA A 469 -10.08 7.67 7.17
C ALA A 469 -11.00 8.57 6.35
N THR A 470 -11.32 8.11 5.15
CA THR A 470 -12.21 8.84 4.26
C THR A 470 -13.65 8.62 4.72
N LEU A 471 -14.32 9.70 5.12
CA LEU A 471 -15.69 9.64 5.59
C LEU A 471 -16.65 9.95 4.45
N LEU A 472 -17.63 9.07 4.28
CA LEU A 472 -18.80 9.27 3.42
C LEU A 472 -20.07 9.21 4.26
N PHE A 473 -21.21 9.52 3.65
CA PHE A 473 -22.50 9.40 4.34
C PHE A 473 -22.75 7.97 4.90
N ASP A 474 -22.36 6.95 4.13
CA ASP A 474 -22.55 5.55 4.50
C ASP A 474 -21.47 5.00 5.44
N SER A 475 -20.50 5.81 5.86
CA SER A 475 -19.46 5.40 6.81
C SER A 475 -20.05 4.98 8.16
N ASP A 476 -19.51 3.88 8.71
CA ASP A 476 -19.81 3.40 10.08
C ASP A 476 -18.82 4.02 11.08
N PRO A 477 -19.29 4.84 12.05
CA PRO A 477 -18.40 5.58 12.96
C PRO A 477 -17.32 4.73 13.66
N HIS A 478 -17.68 3.53 14.12
CA HIS A 478 -16.74 2.67 14.83
C HIS A 478 -15.81 1.91 13.88
N ALA A 479 -16.24 1.58 12.66
CA ALA A 479 -15.38 0.99 11.65
C ALA A 479 -14.30 1.97 11.19
N GLU A 480 -14.66 3.23 10.94
CA GLU A 480 -13.69 4.25 10.51
C GLU A 480 -12.67 4.56 11.62
N GLU A 481 -13.09 4.57 12.90
CA GLU A 481 -12.17 4.66 14.04
C GLU A 481 -11.16 3.50 14.02
N ARG A 482 -11.62 2.25 13.89
CA ARG A 482 -10.75 1.07 13.78
C ARG A 482 -9.82 1.14 12.56
N GLU A 483 -10.27 1.71 11.45
CA GLU A 483 -9.46 1.87 10.25
C GLU A 483 -8.28 2.82 10.50
N THR A 484 -8.50 3.94 11.17
CA THR A 484 -7.41 4.87 11.52
C THR A 484 -6.39 4.24 12.48
N GLU A 485 -6.84 3.47 13.47
CA GLU A 485 -5.98 2.69 14.37
C GLU A 485 -5.15 1.68 13.59
N LEU A 486 -5.77 0.95 12.65
CA LEU A 486 -5.08 -0.03 11.81
C LEU A 486 -4.03 0.64 10.90
N LYS A 487 -4.37 1.78 10.27
CA LYS A 487 -3.44 2.56 9.44
C LYS A 487 -2.24 3.07 10.25
N ALA A 488 -2.45 3.52 11.48
CA ALA A 488 -1.38 3.94 12.38
C ALA A 488 -0.52 2.75 12.86
N SER A 489 -1.15 1.61 13.17
CA SER A 489 -0.49 0.43 13.71
C SER A 489 0.68 -0.07 12.87
N ALA A 490 0.62 0.10 11.54
CA ALA A 490 1.70 -0.29 10.63
C ALA A 490 3.00 0.50 10.89
N LEU A 491 2.91 1.82 11.07
CA LEU A 491 4.06 2.66 11.42
C LEU A 491 4.51 2.45 12.86
N LEU A 492 3.57 2.34 13.80
CA LEU A 492 3.87 2.11 15.22
C LEU A 492 4.58 0.76 15.41
N GLY A 493 4.15 -0.28 14.70
CA GLY A 493 4.80 -1.59 14.67
C GLY A 493 6.22 -1.53 14.10
N ALA A 494 6.41 -0.79 12.99
CA ALA A 494 7.73 -0.57 12.40
C ALA A 494 8.67 0.19 13.35
N LEU A 495 8.16 1.18 14.10
CA LEU A 495 8.91 1.87 15.15
C LEU A 495 9.30 0.93 16.30
N ALA A 496 8.36 0.10 16.78
CA ALA A 496 8.59 -0.83 17.88
C ALA A 496 9.56 -1.98 17.53
N ALA A 497 9.71 -2.29 16.24
CA ALA A 497 10.62 -3.32 15.75
C ALA A 497 12.07 -2.82 15.58
N VAL A 498 12.32 -1.51 15.59
CA VAL A 498 13.68 -0.95 15.48
C VAL A 498 14.55 -1.44 16.64
N GLY A 499 15.71 -2.02 16.31
CA GLY A 499 16.65 -2.55 17.30
C GLY A 499 16.32 -3.95 17.84
N ARG A 500 15.21 -4.56 17.42
CA ARG A 500 14.98 -5.99 17.60
C ARG A 500 15.60 -6.75 16.43
N PRO A 501 16.27 -7.90 16.66
CA PRO A 501 16.59 -8.80 15.57
C PRO A 501 15.30 -9.11 14.82
N ALA A 502 15.34 -9.14 13.48
CA ALA A 502 14.20 -9.64 12.72
C ALA A 502 13.86 -11.02 13.28
N ALA A 503 12.62 -11.22 13.74
CA ALA A 503 12.18 -12.54 14.11
C ALA A 503 12.40 -13.42 12.87
N GLU A 504 13.19 -14.48 13.02
CA GLU A 504 13.23 -15.53 12.01
C GLU A 504 11.78 -15.95 11.76
N PRO A 505 11.36 -16.10 10.48
CA PRO A 505 10.03 -16.60 10.20
C PRO A 505 9.86 -17.87 11.01
N ALA A 506 8.83 -17.90 11.87
CA ALA A 506 8.54 -19.06 12.70
C ALA A 506 8.52 -20.27 11.77
N GLU A 507 9.38 -21.26 12.05
CA GLU A 507 9.31 -22.53 11.35
C GLU A 507 7.86 -22.99 11.45
N PRO A 508 7.20 -23.31 10.31
CA PRO A 508 5.84 -23.80 10.36
C PRO A 508 5.83 -24.97 11.33
N ALA A 509 4.99 -24.90 12.37
CA ALA A 509 4.80 -25.99 13.31
C ALA A 509 4.65 -27.28 12.50
N GLU A 510 5.40 -28.33 12.85
CA GLU A 510 5.35 -29.62 12.16
C GLU A 510 3.88 -30.00 11.98
N ALA A 511 3.40 -29.88 10.74
CA ALA A 511 2.02 -30.17 10.43
C ALA A 511 1.81 -31.66 10.73
N GLU A 512 0.74 -31.97 11.46
CA GLU A 512 0.30 -33.35 11.63
C GLU A 512 0.24 -33.98 10.23
N GLN A 513 0.86 -35.15 10.04
CA GLN A 513 0.86 -35.90 8.78
C GLN A 513 0.00 -37.16 8.97
N PRO A 514 -1.33 -37.08 8.79
CA PRO A 514 -2.22 -38.19 9.10
C PRO A 514 -1.99 -39.43 8.25
N GLY A 515 -1.33 -39.26 7.09
CA GLY A 515 -0.98 -40.34 6.18
C GLY A 515 0.39 -40.97 6.44
N ALA A 516 1.16 -40.49 7.42
CA ALA A 516 2.50 -41.00 7.68
C ALA A 516 2.47 -42.53 7.93
N GLY A 517 3.21 -43.28 7.11
CA GLY A 517 3.25 -44.75 7.16
C GLY A 517 2.06 -45.46 6.53
N MET A 518 1.12 -44.73 5.91
CA MET A 518 0.01 -45.30 5.16
C MET A 518 0.36 -45.45 3.68
N SER A 519 0.00 -46.60 3.11
CA SER A 519 0.01 -46.84 1.66
C SER A 519 -1.39 -46.55 1.09
N VAL A 520 -1.51 -45.67 0.10
CA VAL A 520 -2.77 -45.35 -0.58
C VAL A 520 -2.71 -45.87 -2.00
N LEU A 521 -3.68 -46.71 -2.37
CA LEU A 521 -3.89 -47.10 -3.77
C LEU A 521 -4.95 -46.18 -4.38
N LEU A 522 -4.54 -45.36 -5.34
CA LEU A 522 -5.44 -44.48 -6.06
C LEU A 522 -5.75 -45.07 -7.45
N VAL A 523 -7.02 -45.38 -7.70
CA VAL A 523 -7.48 -46.01 -8.94
C VAL A 523 -7.95 -44.94 -9.90
N ASP A 524 -7.21 -44.75 -11.00
CA ASP A 524 -7.46 -43.78 -12.07
C ASP A 524 -8.55 -44.27 -13.03
N HIS A 525 -9.70 -43.60 -13.06
CA HIS A 525 -10.80 -43.83 -14.00
C HIS A 525 -10.72 -42.89 -15.22
N GLU A 526 -9.50 -42.58 -15.65
CA GLU A 526 -9.21 -41.72 -16.80
C GLU A 526 -9.54 -40.24 -16.58
N ASP A 527 -9.38 -39.78 -15.35
CA ASP A 527 -9.57 -38.38 -15.00
C ASP A 527 -8.29 -37.56 -15.16
N SER A 528 -8.45 -36.32 -15.62
CA SER A 528 -7.32 -35.42 -15.89
C SER A 528 -6.74 -34.78 -14.62
N PHE A 529 -7.41 -34.88 -13.47
CA PHE A 529 -7.02 -34.30 -12.18
C PHE A 529 -6.46 -35.33 -11.18
N VAL A 530 -6.35 -36.60 -11.59
CA VAL A 530 -5.95 -37.73 -10.74
C VAL A 530 -4.62 -37.52 -10.00
N ASN A 531 -3.66 -36.84 -10.64
CA ASN A 531 -2.35 -36.56 -10.04
C ASN A 531 -2.39 -35.44 -9.00
N THR A 532 -3.29 -34.48 -9.15
CA THR A 532 -3.50 -33.42 -8.14
C THR A 532 -4.15 -34.00 -6.90
N LEU A 533 -5.13 -34.90 -7.06
CA LEU A 533 -5.71 -35.65 -5.96
C LEU A 533 -4.65 -36.52 -5.25
N ALA A 534 -3.82 -37.23 -6.01
CA ALA A 534 -2.71 -38.01 -5.46
C ALA A 534 -1.71 -37.13 -4.68
N ASP A 535 -1.42 -35.92 -5.15
CA ASP A 535 -0.54 -34.98 -4.47
C ASP A 535 -1.08 -34.57 -3.09
N TYR A 536 -2.39 -34.33 -2.95
CA TYR A 536 -2.98 -33.99 -1.64
C TYR A 536 -2.75 -35.10 -0.61
N PHE A 537 -2.90 -36.37 -1.00
CA PHE A 537 -2.57 -37.50 -0.13
C PHE A 537 -1.07 -37.55 0.23
N ARG A 538 -0.19 -37.29 -0.74
CA ARG A 538 1.27 -37.25 -0.52
C ARG A 538 1.67 -36.12 0.44
N ARG A 539 1.05 -34.94 0.32
CA ARG A 539 1.28 -33.79 1.21
C ARG A 539 0.88 -34.06 2.65
N GLN A 540 -0.05 -34.98 2.88
CA GLN A 540 -0.45 -35.47 4.20
C GLN A 540 0.43 -36.62 4.72
N GLY A 541 1.51 -36.97 4.01
CA GLY A 541 2.51 -37.96 4.43
C GLY A 541 2.29 -39.39 3.93
N ALA A 542 1.27 -39.64 3.09
CA ALA A 542 0.98 -40.98 2.58
C ALA A 542 1.84 -41.37 1.37
N GLU A 543 2.19 -42.65 1.26
CA GLU A 543 2.78 -43.23 0.06
C GLU A 543 1.68 -43.58 -0.94
N VAL A 544 1.61 -42.86 -2.07
CA VAL A 544 0.51 -43.02 -3.05
C VAL A 544 0.97 -43.74 -4.30
N THR A 545 0.38 -44.90 -4.57
CA THR A 545 0.50 -45.65 -5.83
C THR A 545 -0.74 -45.42 -6.68
N THR A 546 -0.57 -44.94 -7.90
CA THR A 546 -1.69 -44.70 -8.83
C THR A 546 -1.71 -45.81 -9.90
N LEU A 547 -2.82 -46.53 -10.02
CA LEU A 547 -3.04 -47.53 -11.07
C LEU A 547 -4.26 -47.17 -11.89
N ARG A 548 -4.19 -47.40 -13.21
CA ARG A 548 -5.36 -47.27 -14.08
C ARG A 548 -6.37 -48.37 -13.78
N HIS A 549 -7.66 -48.06 -13.91
CA HIS A 549 -8.75 -49.03 -13.79
C HIS A 549 -8.50 -50.29 -14.67
N GLY A 550 -9.11 -51.41 -14.29
CA GLY A 550 -8.93 -52.69 -14.98
C GLY A 550 -7.64 -53.45 -14.64
N PHE A 551 -6.90 -53.03 -13.61
CA PHE A 551 -5.75 -53.78 -13.11
C PHE A 551 -6.18 -55.13 -12.48
N PRO A 552 -5.31 -56.16 -12.48
CA PRO A 552 -5.64 -57.45 -11.84
C PRO A 552 -5.89 -57.31 -10.33
N LEU A 553 -7.04 -57.77 -9.84
CA LEU A 553 -7.45 -57.60 -8.42
C LEU A 553 -6.49 -58.20 -7.39
N ARG A 554 -5.65 -59.18 -7.78
CA ARG A 554 -4.55 -59.71 -6.93
C ARG A 554 -3.56 -58.63 -6.49
N MET A 555 -3.47 -57.51 -7.21
CA MET A 555 -2.60 -56.40 -6.83
C MET A 555 -3.05 -55.72 -5.53
N LEU A 556 -4.31 -55.86 -5.11
CA LEU A 556 -4.76 -55.42 -3.79
C LEU A 556 -4.01 -56.17 -2.67
N ASP A 557 -3.72 -57.46 -2.89
CA ASP A 557 -2.97 -58.30 -1.96
C ASP A 557 -1.46 -58.03 -2.04
N GLU A 558 -0.93 -57.74 -3.23
CA GLU A 558 0.49 -57.40 -3.45
C GLU A 558 0.87 -56.02 -2.88
N LEU A 559 -0.01 -55.03 -3.04
CA LEU A 559 0.23 -53.66 -2.56
C LEU A 559 -0.18 -53.44 -1.11
N ALA A 560 -1.12 -54.24 -0.60
CA ALA A 560 -1.68 -54.15 0.75
C ALA A 560 -1.98 -52.69 1.18
N PRO A 561 -2.83 -51.96 0.44
CA PRO A 561 -3.08 -50.55 0.72
C PRO A 561 -3.82 -50.36 2.04
N SER A 562 -3.46 -49.30 2.77
CA SER A 562 -4.18 -48.81 3.95
C SER A 562 -5.51 -48.11 3.59
N LEU A 563 -5.62 -47.61 2.36
CA LEU A 563 -6.80 -46.95 1.81
C LEU A 563 -6.86 -47.13 0.29
N VAL A 564 -8.04 -47.44 -0.25
CA VAL A 564 -8.30 -47.42 -1.69
C VAL A 564 -9.09 -46.17 -2.06
N VAL A 565 -8.58 -45.37 -2.99
CA VAL A 565 -9.23 -44.15 -3.48
C VAL A 565 -9.74 -44.38 -4.89
N LEU A 566 -11.06 -44.25 -5.09
CA LEU A 566 -11.66 -44.23 -6.42
C LEU A 566 -11.65 -42.78 -6.91
N SER A 567 -10.81 -42.51 -7.91
CA SER A 567 -10.72 -41.19 -8.54
C SER A 567 -12.02 -40.80 -9.26
N PRO A 568 -12.17 -39.52 -9.63
CA PRO A 568 -13.16 -39.08 -10.60
C PRO A 568 -12.98 -39.79 -11.96
N GLY A 569 -13.90 -39.55 -12.88
CA GLY A 569 -13.80 -40.04 -14.26
C GLY A 569 -15.00 -39.60 -15.10
N PRO A 570 -14.91 -39.71 -16.43
CA PRO A 570 -16.02 -39.44 -17.33
C PRO A 570 -17.07 -40.57 -17.29
N GLY A 571 -18.22 -40.39 -17.93
CA GLY A 571 -19.18 -41.49 -18.15
C GLY A 571 -19.89 -41.97 -16.88
N TRP A 572 -20.23 -43.26 -16.86
CA TRP A 572 -20.94 -43.93 -15.75
C TRP A 572 -20.00 -44.89 -15.00
N PRO A 573 -20.26 -45.17 -13.71
CA PRO A 573 -19.47 -46.14 -12.95
C PRO A 573 -19.35 -47.52 -13.61
N SER A 574 -20.37 -47.95 -14.34
CA SER A 574 -20.41 -49.21 -15.09
C SER A 574 -19.37 -49.29 -16.21
N ASP A 575 -18.96 -48.14 -16.78
CA ASP A 575 -18.01 -48.09 -17.89
C ASP A 575 -16.60 -48.56 -17.48
N PHE A 576 -16.29 -48.54 -16.18
CA PHE A 576 -14.99 -48.91 -15.62
C PHE A 576 -15.02 -50.20 -14.79
N GLY A 577 -16.15 -50.92 -14.77
CA GLY A 577 -16.29 -52.15 -13.99
C GLY A 577 -16.11 -51.96 -12.48
N THR A 578 -16.45 -50.78 -11.95
CA THR A 578 -16.21 -50.38 -10.55
C THR A 578 -16.82 -51.33 -9.52
N SER A 579 -17.95 -51.99 -9.81
CA SER A 579 -18.58 -52.93 -8.88
C SER A 579 -17.67 -54.10 -8.52
N ALA A 580 -16.96 -54.69 -9.49
CA ALA A 580 -16.07 -55.82 -9.23
C ALA A 580 -14.85 -55.42 -8.37
N LEU A 581 -14.38 -54.18 -8.52
CA LEU A 581 -13.35 -53.62 -7.66
C LEU A 581 -13.88 -53.40 -6.23
N LEU A 582 -15.07 -52.81 -6.09
CA LEU A 582 -15.69 -52.56 -4.78
C LEU A 582 -15.98 -53.85 -4.03
N ASP A 583 -16.48 -54.90 -4.70
CA ASP A 583 -16.63 -56.25 -4.13
C ASP A 583 -15.30 -56.73 -3.53
N ALA A 584 -14.21 -56.67 -4.31
CA ALA A 584 -12.90 -57.13 -3.87
C ALA A 584 -12.30 -56.31 -2.72
N VAL A 585 -12.54 -54.99 -2.70
CA VAL A 585 -12.13 -54.08 -1.62
C VAL A 585 -12.93 -54.39 -0.35
N TYR A 586 -14.24 -54.63 -0.47
CA TYR A 586 -15.14 -54.89 0.66
C TYR A 586 -14.92 -56.26 1.28
N GLU A 587 -14.70 -57.30 0.48
CA GLU A 587 -14.34 -58.65 0.96
C GLU A 587 -13.06 -58.64 1.81
N ARG A 588 -12.12 -57.71 1.51
CA ARG A 588 -10.87 -57.52 2.26
C ARG A 588 -11.00 -56.58 3.44
N GLY A 589 -12.18 -55.97 3.65
CA GLY A 589 -12.41 -54.99 4.71
C GLY A 589 -11.56 -53.73 4.58
N LEU A 590 -11.08 -53.40 3.37
CA LEU A 590 -10.22 -52.23 3.14
C LEU A 590 -11.04 -50.93 3.19
N PRO A 591 -10.52 -49.85 3.83
CA PRO A 591 -11.12 -48.54 3.75
C PRO A 591 -11.21 -48.04 2.31
N VAL A 592 -12.29 -47.33 1.98
CA VAL A 592 -12.50 -46.76 0.64
C VAL A 592 -12.88 -45.28 0.70
N PHE A 593 -12.32 -44.50 -0.21
CA PHE A 593 -12.72 -43.12 -0.45
C PHE A 593 -13.07 -42.88 -1.93
N GLY A 594 -14.30 -42.44 -2.21
CA GLY A 594 -14.75 -42.10 -3.56
C GLY A 594 -14.76 -40.59 -3.82
N VAL A 595 -14.27 -40.16 -4.99
CA VAL A 595 -14.39 -38.76 -5.45
C VAL A 595 -15.15 -38.72 -6.76
N CYS A 596 -16.19 -37.90 -6.86
CA CYS A 596 -17.03 -37.73 -8.03
C CYS A 596 -17.59 -39.06 -8.58
N LEU A 597 -17.01 -39.61 -9.66
CA LEU A 597 -17.34 -40.95 -10.17
C LEU A 597 -17.19 -42.03 -9.08
N GLY A 598 -16.21 -41.89 -8.19
CA GLY A 598 -16.03 -42.81 -7.06
C GLY A 598 -17.23 -42.81 -6.08
N LEU A 599 -17.82 -41.65 -5.79
CA LEU A 599 -19.07 -41.57 -5.01
C LEU A 599 -20.21 -42.26 -5.76
N GLN A 600 -20.33 -41.96 -7.05
CA GLN A 600 -21.38 -42.52 -7.90
C GLN A 600 -21.29 -44.06 -7.95
N ALA A 601 -20.08 -44.59 -8.07
CA ALA A 601 -19.81 -46.03 -8.04
C ALA A 601 -20.23 -46.68 -6.73
N MET A 602 -19.94 -46.04 -5.59
CA MET A 602 -20.32 -46.55 -4.27
C MET A 602 -21.84 -46.55 -4.08
N VAL A 603 -22.54 -45.51 -4.56
CA VAL A 603 -24.01 -45.44 -4.53
C VAL A 603 -24.63 -46.54 -5.41
N GLU A 604 -24.17 -46.67 -6.66
CA GLU A 604 -24.67 -47.68 -7.59
C GLU A 604 -24.43 -49.10 -7.08
N HIS A 605 -23.24 -49.37 -6.55
CA HIS A 605 -22.87 -50.68 -6.00
C HIS A 605 -23.71 -51.08 -4.78
N ALA A 606 -24.13 -50.13 -3.94
CA ALA A 606 -25.03 -50.38 -2.82
C ALA A 606 -26.51 -50.58 -3.25
N GLY A 607 -26.80 -50.59 -4.55
CA GLY A 607 -28.15 -50.70 -5.11
C GLY A 607 -28.91 -49.38 -5.17
N GLY A 608 -28.22 -48.25 -4.96
CA GLY A 608 -28.76 -46.91 -5.09
C GLY A 608 -29.03 -46.50 -6.54
N THR A 609 -29.56 -45.28 -6.73
CA THR A 609 -29.87 -44.74 -8.06
C THR A 609 -29.17 -43.42 -8.32
N LEU A 610 -28.67 -43.29 -9.55
CA LEU A 610 -28.03 -42.10 -10.07
C LEU A 610 -28.97 -41.39 -11.06
N SER A 611 -28.79 -40.09 -11.22
CA SER A 611 -29.61 -39.25 -12.11
C SER A 611 -28.74 -38.19 -12.77
N LEU A 612 -29.21 -37.67 -13.91
CA LEU A 612 -28.58 -36.54 -14.58
C LEU A 612 -29.10 -35.22 -13.99
N LEU A 613 -28.19 -34.29 -13.76
CA LEU A 613 -28.51 -32.90 -13.49
C LEU A 613 -29.25 -32.31 -14.70
N PRO A 614 -30.29 -31.48 -14.48
CA PRO A 614 -30.95 -30.76 -15.57
C PRO A 614 -30.00 -29.76 -16.27
N TYR A 615 -28.98 -29.30 -15.56
CA TYR A 615 -27.92 -28.46 -16.07
C TYR A 615 -26.55 -29.02 -15.63
N PRO A 616 -25.66 -29.41 -16.56
CA PRO A 616 -24.33 -29.93 -16.23
C PRO A 616 -23.44 -28.91 -15.48
N GLU A 617 -22.77 -29.36 -14.42
CA GLU A 617 -21.90 -28.53 -13.60
C GLU A 617 -20.44 -28.91 -13.88
N HIS A 618 -19.84 -28.28 -14.90
CA HIS A 618 -18.47 -28.55 -15.37
C HIS A 618 -17.55 -27.37 -15.11
N GLY A 619 -16.68 -27.45 -14.10
CA GLY A 619 -15.76 -26.38 -13.74
C GLY A 619 -16.42 -25.20 -13.03
N LYS A 620 -17.47 -25.49 -12.25
CA LYS A 620 -18.26 -24.47 -11.56
C LYS A 620 -18.06 -24.54 -10.05
N ARG A 621 -18.10 -23.37 -9.42
CA ARG A 621 -18.22 -23.24 -7.96
C ARG A 621 -19.67 -23.52 -7.56
N GLY A 622 -19.89 -24.40 -6.60
CA GLY A 622 -21.20 -24.65 -6.00
C GLY A 622 -21.15 -24.54 -4.49
N GLN A 623 -22.21 -23.96 -3.90
CA GLN A 623 -22.40 -23.93 -2.46
C GLN A 623 -22.78 -25.33 -1.97
N VAL A 624 -22.01 -25.86 -1.03
CA VAL A 624 -22.25 -27.16 -0.39
C VAL A 624 -22.64 -26.91 1.06
N GLY A 625 -23.86 -27.30 1.43
CA GLY A 625 -24.35 -27.27 2.80
C GLY A 625 -24.13 -28.60 3.49
N ARG A 626 -23.48 -28.59 4.66
CA ARG A 626 -23.41 -29.74 5.55
C ARG A 626 -24.73 -29.92 6.28
N GLU A 627 -25.12 -31.18 6.47
CA GLU A 627 -26.28 -31.55 7.27
C GLU A 627 -25.86 -32.56 8.34
N GLY A 628 -26.10 -32.21 9.60
CA GLY A 628 -25.72 -33.02 10.75
C GLY A 628 -24.22 -33.04 11.06
N GLU A 629 -23.85 -34.00 11.91
CA GLU A 629 -22.45 -34.30 12.18
C GLU A 629 -21.90 -35.19 11.07
N SER A 630 -20.78 -34.77 10.47
CA SER A 630 -20.03 -35.55 9.49
C SER A 630 -18.59 -35.66 9.95
N ALA A 631 -18.13 -36.91 10.05
CA ALA A 631 -16.75 -37.21 10.37
C ALA A 631 -15.83 -36.82 9.22
N LEU A 632 -16.27 -37.05 7.97
CA LEU A 632 -15.52 -36.74 6.76
C LEU A 632 -15.28 -35.24 6.59
N LEU A 633 -16.31 -34.43 6.84
CA LEU A 633 -16.27 -32.98 6.62
C LEU A 633 -15.92 -32.21 7.90
N SER A 634 -15.43 -32.89 8.94
CA SER A 634 -15.14 -32.27 10.26
C SER A 634 -14.17 -31.09 10.12
N GLY A 635 -14.44 -29.99 10.82
CA GLY A 635 -13.64 -28.76 10.77
C GLY A 635 -13.91 -27.86 9.56
N LEU A 636 -14.86 -28.21 8.69
CA LEU A 636 -15.40 -27.30 7.66
C LEU A 636 -16.60 -26.50 8.20
N PRO A 637 -16.85 -25.28 7.68
CA PRO A 637 -18.02 -24.50 8.02
C PRO A 637 -19.32 -25.20 7.59
N ALA A 638 -20.46 -24.76 8.14
CA ALA A 638 -21.77 -25.32 7.83
C ALA A 638 -22.12 -25.23 6.33
N GLU A 639 -21.61 -24.21 5.65
CA GLU A 639 -21.62 -24.14 4.19
C GLU A 639 -20.24 -23.72 3.68
N PHE A 640 -19.82 -24.28 2.55
CA PHE A 640 -18.56 -23.94 1.87
C PHE A 640 -18.69 -24.05 0.35
N THR A 641 -17.78 -23.41 -0.36
CA THR A 641 -17.68 -23.49 -1.82
C THR A 641 -16.86 -24.71 -2.23
N ALA A 642 -17.37 -25.50 -3.18
CA ALA A 642 -16.62 -26.61 -3.76
C ALA A 642 -16.76 -26.70 -5.29
N ALA A 643 -15.78 -27.33 -5.90
CA ALA A 643 -15.71 -27.54 -7.34
C ALA A 643 -16.65 -28.66 -7.82
N ARG A 644 -17.54 -28.34 -8.75
CA ARG A 644 -18.42 -29.30 -9.41
C ARG A 644 -17.92 -29.55 -10.84
N TYR A 645 -17.63 -30.82 -11.13
CA TYR A 645 -17.26 -31.34 -12.45
C TYR A 645 -18.09 -32.59 -12.78
N HIS A 646 -19.40 -32.50 -12.62
CA HIS A 646 -20.28 -33.67 -12.78
C HIS A 646 -21.59 -33.32 -13.50
N SER A 647 -22.09 -34.29 -14.26
CA SER A 647 -23.45 -34.30 -14.81
C SER A 647 -24.32 -35.35 -14.12
N VAL A 648 -23.71 -36.48 -13.77
CA VAL A 648 -24.35 -37.54 -12.99
C VAL A 648 -24.24 -37.17 -11.50
N HIS A 649 -25.27 -37.47 -10.73
CA HIS A 649 -25.27 -37.32 -9.28
C HIS A 649 -26.17 -38.37 -8.62
N ALA A 650 -26.07 -38.50 -7.30
CA ALA A 650 -27.10 -39.13 -6.48
C ALA A 650 -28.05 -38.07 -5.87
N LYS A 651 -29.31 -38.45 -5.68
CA LYS A 651 -30.27 -37.71 -4.83
C LYS A 651 -30.42 -38.43 -3.50
N ARG A 652 -30.96 -37.76 -2.47
CA ARG A 652 -31.13 -38.35 -1.14
C ARG A 652 -31.86 -39.69 -1.16
N GLU A 653 -32.99 -39.75 -1.88
CA GLU A 653 -33.80 -40.96 -2.03
C GLU A 653 -33.09 -42.09 -2.80
N GLY A 654 -32.02 -41.76 -3.54
CA GLY A 654 -31.23 -42.71 -4.31
C GLY A 654 -30.01 -43.26 -3.56
N VAL A 655 -29.67 -42.74 -2.38
CA VAL A 655 -28.55 -43.25 -1.57
C VAL A 655 -29.04 -44.33 -0.62
N ILE A 656 -28.48 -45.54 -0.74
CA ILE A 656 -28.80 -46.70 0.10
C ILE A 656 -27.54 -47.14 0.84
N GLY A 657 -27.66 -47.41 2.14
CA GLY A 657 -26.56 -47.97 2.94
C GLY A 657 -25.51 -46.96 3.40
N PHE A 658 -25.71 -45.66 3.17
CA PHE A 658 -24.82 -44.58 3.62
C PHE A 658 -25.61 -43.41 4.22
N ASP A 659 -25.00 -42.71 5.16
CA ASP A 659 -25.48 -41.42 5.62
C ASP A 659 -25.10 -40.34 4.62
N SER A 660 -26.07 -39.57 4.13
CA SER A 660 -25.83 -38.42 3.24
C SER A 660 -25.64 -37.15 4.07
N THR A 661 -24.44 -36.59 4.07
CA THR A 661 -24.04 -35.57 5.05
C THR A 661 -23.77 -34.19 4.46
N ALA A 662 -23.84 -34.04 3.14
CA ALA A 662 -23.79 -32.73 2.49
C ALA A 662 -24.60 -32.70 1.20
N PHE A 663 -25.14 -31.52 0.87
CA PHE A 663 -26.01 -31.31 -0.29
C PHE A 663 -25.76 -29.95 -0.94
N THR A 664 -26.11 -29.83 -2.22
CA THR A 664 -26.27 -28.55 -2.91
C THR A 664 -27.73 -28.09 -2.86
N PRO A 665 -28.02 -26.78 -3.07
CA PRO A 665 -29.40 -26.26 -3.11
C PRO A 665 -30.31 -26.91 -4.16
N ASP A 666 -29.74 -27.47 -5.23
CA ASP A 666 -30.46 -28.23 -6.25
C ASP A 666 -30.78 -29.69 -5.85
N GLY A 667 -30.42 -30.09 -4.62
CA GLY A 667 -30.72 -31.39 -4.03
C GLY A 667 -29.73 -32.51 -4.36
N ALA A 668 -28.61 -32.22 -5.03
CA ALA A 668 -27.58 -33.21 -5.27
C ALA A 668 -26.85 -33.58 -3.96
N VAL A 669 -26.60 -34.87 -3.77
CA VAL A 669 -25.78 -35.37 -2.64
C VAL A 669 -24.32 -35.04 -2.92
N MET A 670 -23.67 -34.40 -1.96
CA MET A 670 -22.29 -33.92 -2.07
C MET A 670 -21.30 -34.71 -1.21
N ALA A 671 -21.76 -35.39 -0.17
CA ALA A 671 -20.95 -36.29 0.63
C ALA A 671 -21.80 -37.44 1.19
N ILE A 672 -21.19 -38.63 1.25
CA ILE A 672 -21.75 -39.81 1.90
C ILE A 672 -20.70 -40.44 2.83
N GLU A 673 -21.15 -41.02 3.95
CA GLU A 673 -20.28 -41.74 4.86
C GLU A 673 -20.97 -42.97 5.48
N ASP A 674 -20.17 -44.02 5.69
CA ASP A 674 -20.48 -45.19 6.52
C ASP A 674 -19.23 -45.44 7.39
N PRO A 675 -19.14 -44.73 8.55
CA PRO A 675 -17.97 -44.83 9.42
C PRO A 675 -17.74 -46.23 9.97
N ALA A 676 -18.80 -47.03 10.14
CA ALA A 676 -18.70 -48.38 10.69
C ALA A 676 -17.92 -49.32 9.76
N ASN A 677 -18.08 -49.17 8.44
CA ASN A 677 -17.32 -49.95 7.46
C ASN A 677 -16.15 -49.18 6.83
N ARG A 678 -15.84 -47.97 7.32
CA ARG A 678 -14.76 -47.09 6.82
C ARG A 678 -14.89 -46.73 5.34
N ARG A 679 -16.10 -46.34 4.93
CA ARG A 679 -16.43 -45.99 3.55
C ARG A 679 -16.89 -44.54 3.48
N PHE A 680 -16.22 -43.74 2.66
CA PHE A 680 -16.45 -42.31 2.59
C PHE A 680 -16.47 -41.87 1.13
N ALA A 681 -17.26 -40.86 0.76
CA ALA A 681 -17.14 -40.29 -0.58
C ALA A 681 -17.64 -38.84 -0.65
N VAL A 682 -17.12 -38.11 -1.64
CA VAL A 682 -17.58 -36.76 -2.00
C VAL A 682 -17.89 -36.67 -3.50
N GLN A 683 -18.90 -35.90 -3.87
CA GLN A 683 -19.29 -35.69 -5.28
C GLN A 683 -18.47 -34.57 -5.93
N PHE A 684 -18.07 -33.57 -5.14
CA PHE A 684 -17.20 -32.48 -5.59
C PHE A 684 -15.73 -32.91 -5.63
N HIS A 685 -14.89 -32.08 -6.24
CA HIS A 685 -13.46 -32.33 -6.40
C HIS A 685 -12.67 -31.58 -5.30
N PRO A 686 -12.21 -32.26 -4.23
CA PRO A 686 -11.43 -31.63 -3.17
C PRO A 686 -10.08 -31.08 -3.67
N GLU A 687 -9.51 -31.67 -4.71
CA GLU A 687 -8.21 -31.31 -5.28
C GLU A 687 -8.24 -30.06 -6.18
N SER A 688 -9.43 -29.58 -6.53
CA SER A 688 -9.59 -28.46 -7.46
C SER A 688 -9.25 -27.12 -6.82
N ILE A 689 -8.67 -26.20 -7.63
CA ILE A 689 -8.47 -24.80 -7.26
C ILE A 689 -9.77 -24.09 -6.84
N LEU A 690 -10.95 -24.60 -7.24
CA LEU A 690 -12.24 -24.03 -6.86
C LEU A 690 -12.71 -24.49 -5.47
N THR A 691 -11.99 -25.41 -4.82
CA THR A 691 -12.25 -25.97 -3.47
C THR A 691 -11.15 -25.59 -2.46
N THR A 692 -10.22 -24.70 -2.83
CA THR A 692 -9.08 -24.31 -1.97
C THR A 692 -9.45 -23.35 -0.85
N GLU A 693 -10.60 -22.68 -0.96
CA GLU A 693 -11.09 -21.72 0.04
C GLU A 693 -11.10 -22.35 1.45
N GLY A 694 -10.41 -21.70 2.41
CA GLY A 694 -10.29 -22.19 3.78
C GLY A 694 -9.56 -23.54 3.94
N GLY A 695 -8.85 -24.00 2.91
CA GLY A 695 -8.14 -25.29 2.88
C GLY A 695 -9.08 -26.50 2.90
N ALA A 696 -10.31 -26.36 2.37
CA ALA A 696 -11.35 -27.38 2.50
C ALA A 696 -10.93 -28.74 1.93
N GLY A 697 -10.34 -28.76 0.73
CA GLY A 697 -9.84 -29.98 0.09
C GLY A 697 -8.82 -30.74 0.93
N GLU A 698 -7.76 -30.06 1.37
CA GLU A 698 -6.70 -30.62 2.22
C GLU A 698 -7.25 -31.17 3.54
N LYS A 699 -8.19 -30.46 4.19
CA LYS A 699 -8.86 -30.92 5.41
C LYS A 699 -9.66 -32.21 5.20
N ILE A 700 -10.36 -32.33 4.08
CA ILE A 700 -11.12 -33.54 3.74
C ILE A 700 -10.16 -34.73 3.58
N ILE A 701 -9.05 -34.54 2.85
CA ILE A 701 -8.06 -35.60 2.65
C ILE A 701 -7.41 -36.01 3.99
N ALA A 702 -7.06 -35.04 4.84
CA ALA A 702 -6.58 -35.30 6.19
C ALA A 702 -7.60 -36.10 7.03
N ASN A 703 -8.89 -35.73 6.98
CA ASN A 703 -9.95 -36.45 7.70
C ASN A 703 -10.12 -37.89 7.19
N VAL A 704 -10.10 -38.11 5.87
CA VAL A 704 -10.18 -39.46 5.27
C VAL A 704 -9.05 -40.35 5.78
N LEU A 705 -7.81 -39.85 5.77
CA LEU A 705 -6.64 -40.58 6.27
C LEU A 705 -6.78 -40.93 7.76
N LYS A 706 -7.20 -39.96 8.60
CA LYS A 706 -7.48 -40.19 10.03
C LYS A 706 -8.55 -41.25 10.25
N LEU A 707 -9.60 -41.25 9.43
CA LEU A 707 -10.71 -42.19 9.54
C LEU A 707 -10.32 -43.59 9.08
N ALA A 708 -9.50 -43.69 8.03
CA ALA A 708 -8.97 -44.97 7.54
C ALA A 708 -7.99 -45.62 8.52
N ALA A 709 -7.19 -44.82 9.24
CA ALA A 709 -6.19 -45.28 10.21
C ALA A 709 -6.76 -45.81 11.53
N ARG A 710 -8.05 -45.55 11.84
CA ARG A 710 -8.68 -46.04 13.07
C ARG A 710 -8.81 -47.57 13.02
N ASN A 711 -7.99 -48.27 13.80
CA ASN A 711 -8.22 -49.68 14.13
C ASN A 711 -9.45 -49.75 15.04
N THR A 712 -10.51 -50.42 14.60
CA THR A 712 -11.55 -50.96 15.49
C THR A 712 -11.03 -52.16 16.25
#